data_AF-A0A2K4ALH8-F1
#
_entry.id   AF-A0A2K4ALH8-F1
#
_cell.length_a   1.000
_cell.length_b   1.000
_cell.length_c   1.000
_cell.angle_alpha   90.00
_cell.angle_beta   90.00
_cell.angle_gamma   90.00
#
_symmetry.space_group_name_H-M   'P 1'
#
loop_
_entity.id
_entity.type
_entity.pdbx_description
1 polymer ?
#
loop_
_entity_poly.entity_id
_entity_poly.type
_entity_poly.pdbx_seq_one_letter_code
_entity_poly.pdbx_strand_id
1 'polypeptide(L)'
;MANSCLHILTNNEYATTRCQDGIVLFWPIEGEIELQKFRKSKIIEDDIYIINHLDVFSVKNNKKTIMLYLSSDWFAELGFPFFNYHYTAKLIKSSYNLKCLLLKLTYRYLENQTLNDADIRKIQEIITIIAKEASMDKKIAQNQYRYAYYGDLRDELEYIYQNVNQRLTLKSVADKLFLSKSNLSSQFHLLMGMGFKKYIDTLKIGKSIEILLTSDSTISNISEHLGFSSSSTYSKMFKSYMDITPNEYRNLSKFDKCIMLKFELLKEEKVNEIKEVVIDYIDHYKNHLTDVIHIDEDKFQTPKSFQTIIQINTYTEMKLVFLEGIFKTLLKTDDQVVFFIMPSILNSQNTISEVEKVEIIKTIIESNLKIAFNINEIETVYYVEEAFMKVYRQLSSSELEYSNKYELHFVFDLSILEIRTIYRMILKLHNIMLNVKLGLNITCLLEKPSEYKSLVSQIKRLKFDSLIIDNASLSSPYLMGESDELLLKNILHFKNLKQVINELDLEQEKLIFLNVENHKLLNNKERDLSNSAPLIYKTLSALYHNFDGFGLNIFDNHQSFNAMHLFDKNGFKTTLGLILEKFIEFVSKPKYENSYYSIIDIENYYCLVVYDWRVIESETVISDFEDSQVYINFKNNVLNDKYLIIIETLDEISGNINHLISKDLRDKYEWNSSLLSKIDNYFKPAIEIKEHNFSNDSLNINVTFNALYIIKIGKK
;
A
#
# COMPACT_ATOMS: atom_id res chain seq x y z
N MET A 1 35.97 -17.36 19.48
CA MET A 1 34.73 -16.65 19.86
C MET A 1 33.59 -17.44 19.23
N ALA A 2 32.63 -17.90 20.02
CA ALA A 2 31.52 -18.70 19.49
C ALA A 2 30.70 -17.84 18.52
N ASN A 3 30.25 -18.43 17.39
CA ASN A 3 29.36 -17.80 16.42
C ASN A 3 27.97 -17.57 17.05
N SER A 4 27.86 -16.64 17.99
CA SER A 4 26.65 -16.38 18.77
C SER A 4 25.55 -15.68 17.96
N CYS A 5 25.93 -14.95 16.91
CA CYS A 5 25.03 -14.16 16.08
C CYS A 5 24.42 -14.93 14.91
N LEU A 6 25.14 -15.89 14.31
CA LEU A 6 24.69 -16.60 13.11
C LEU A 6 24.35 -18.05 13.44
N HIS A 7 23.15 -18.50 13.05
CA HIS A 7 22.66 -19.86 13.26
C HIS A 7 21.91 -20.34 12.02
N ILE A 8 21.79 -21.66 11.88
CA ILE A 8 20.94 -22.28 10.87
C ILE A 8 19.85 -23.05 11.60
N LEU A 9 18.61 -22.59 11.41
CA LEU A 9 17.44 -23.20 12.01
C LEU A 9 17.03 -24.42 11.22
N THR A 10 16.96 -25.58 11.88
CA THR A 10 16.60 -26.87 11.26
C THR A 10 15.48 -27.61 11.98
N ASN A 11 15.04 -27.12 13.15
CA ASN A 11 13.85 -27.65 13.81
C ASN A 11 12.59 -27.15 13.09
N ASN A 12 11.53 -27.95 13.12
CA ASN A 12 10.23 -27.55 12.58
C ASN A 12 9.65 -26.34 13.32
N GLU A 13 9.87 -26.27 14.62
CA GLU A 13 9.28 -25.24 15.48
C GLU A 13 10.29 -24.69 16.49
N TYR A 14 10.12 -23.41 16.83
CA TYR A 14 10.84 -22.74 17.91
C TYR A 14 9.85 -22.01 18.81
N ALA A 15 9.98 -22.24 20.11
CA ALA A 15 9.09 -21.70 21.12
C ALA A 15 9.09 -20.16 21.15
N THR A 16 7.98 -19.59 21.62
CA THR A 16 7.79 -18.15 21.68
C THR A 16 8.85 -17.45 22.54
N THR A 17 9.51 -16.47 21.94
CA THR A 17 10.54 -15.65 22.56
C THR A 17 10.33 -14.16 22.22
N ARG A 18 11.14 -13.29 22.83
CA ARG A 18 11.17 -11.85 22.54
C ARG A 18 12.56 -11.47 22.04
N CYS A 19 12.63 -10.58 21.05
CA CYS A 19 13.90 -9.98 20.65
C CYS A 19 14.33 -8.90 21.66
N GLN A 20 15.50 -9.07 22.29
CA GLN A 20 15.89 -8.31 23.47
C GLN A 20 16.44 -6.93 23.14
N ASP A 21 17.57 -6.82 22.43
CA ASP A 21 18.28 -5.56 22.20
C ASP A 21 18.89 -5.47 20.82
N GLY A 22 18.19 -6.00 19.81
CA GLY A 22 18.71 -6.05 18.46
C GLY A 22 17.62 -6.35 17.44
N ILE A 23 18.05 -6.85 16.29
CA ILE A 23 17.18 -7.42 15.26
C ILE A 23 17.58 -8.85 14.96
N VAL A 24 16.62 -9.63 14.46
CA VAL A 24 16.86 -10.96 13.89
C VAL A 24 16.51 -10.92 12.41
N LEU A 25 17.45 -11.32 11.56
CA LEU A 25 17.21 -11.59 10.15
C LEU A 25 16.90 -13.08 9.99
N PHE A 26 15.79 -13.40 9.34
CA PHE A 26 15.47 -14.73 8.86
C PHE A 26 15.53 -14.77 7.33
N TRP A 27 16.18 -15.77 6.77
CA TRP A 27 16.13 -16.06 5.34
C TRP A 27 16.01 -17.58 5.12
N PRO A 28 14.83 -18.08 4.71
CA PRO A 28 14.64 -19.49 4.40
C PRO A 28 15.43 -19.83 3.13
N ILE A 29 16.33 -20.80 3.26
CA ILE A 29 17.16 -21.33 2.17
C ILE A 29 16.66 -22.69 1.68
N GLU A 30 15.69 -23.29 2.36
CA GLU A 30 14.96 -24.42 1.82
C GLU A 30 13.51 -24.35 2.28
N GLY A 31 12.57 -24.40 1.33
CA GLY A 31 11.15 -24.25 1.60
C GLY A 31 10.79 -22.89 2.20
N GLU A 32 9.99 -22.92 3.26
CA GLU A 32 9.41 -21.74 3.89
C GLU A 32 9.69 -21.70 5.39
N ILE A 33 9.56 -20.50 5.97
CA ILE A 33 9.45 -20.32 7.41
C ILE A 33 8.11 -19.66 7.75
N GLU A 34 7.36 -20.27 8.67
CA GLU A 34 6.15 -19.71 9.24
C GLU A 34 6.46 -19.06 10.59
N LEU A 35 6.49 -17.72 10.60
CA LEU A 35 6.69 -16.93 11.80
C LEU A 35 5.33 -16.51 12.37
N GLN A 36 5.01 -16.97 13.58
CA GLN A 36 3.86 -16.45 14.31
C GLN A 36 4.28 -15.23 15.13
N LYS A 37 3.67 -14.08 14.81
CA LYS A 37 3.69 -12.86 15.61
C LYS A 37 2.24 -12.58 16.03
N PHE A 38 2.00 -12.57 17.33
CA PHE A 38 0.65 -12.47 17.88
C PHE A 38 -0.27 -13.60 17.37
N ARG A 39 -1.45 -13.28 16.81
CA ARG A 39 -2.40 -14.24 16.22
C ARG A 39 -2.04 -14.65 14.79
N LYS A 40 -1.21 -13.84 14.12
CA LYS A 40 -0.94 -13.99 12.68
C LYS A 40 0.31 -14.83 12.48
N SER A 41 0.22 -15.73 11.52
CA SER A 41 1.40 -16.36 10.96
C SER A 41 1.75 -15.69 9.64
N LYS A 42 3.04 -15.47 9.45
CA LYS A 42 3.62 -14.99 8.20
C LYS A 42 4.49 -16.09 7.63
N ILE A 43 4.12 -16.54 6.44
CA ILE A 43 4.91 -17.48 5.65
C ILE A 43 5.86 -16.67 4.78
N ILE A 44 7.14 -17.02 4.81
CA ILE A 44 8.19 -16.39 4.03
C ILE A 44 8.87 -17.48 3.21
N GLU A 45 9.04 -17.22 1.91
CA GLU A 45 9.74 -18.06 0.94
C GLU A 45 10.80 -17.21 0.23
N ASP A 46 12.05 -17.68 0.20
CA ASP A 46 13.21 -17.05 -0.44
C ASP A 46 13.31 -15.51 -0.30
N ASP A 47 12.98 -14.97 0.87
CA ASP A 47 13.09 -13.54 1.17
C ASP A 47 13.58 -13.31 2.60
N ILE A 48 14.12 -12.13 2.85
CA ILE A 48 14.62 -11.73 4.16
C ILE A 48 13.46 -11.15 4.98
N TYR A 49 13.34 -11.57 6.24
CA TYR A 49 12.41 -10.99 7.18
C TYR A 49 13.11 -10.50 8.45
N ILE A 50 12.68 -9.35 8.96
CA ILE A 50 13.27 -8.70 10.15
C ILE A 50 12.32 -8.80 11.34
N ILE A 51 12.80 -9.38 12.44
CA ILE A 51 12.20 -9.22 13.78
C ILE A 51 12.88 -8.05 14.49
N ASN A 52 12.09 -7.12 15.01
CA ASN A 52 12.57 -5.91 15.65
C ASN A 52 12.76 -6.06 17.16
N HIS A 53 13.47 -5.10 17.75
CA HIS A 53 13.59 -4.94 19.19
C HIS A 53 12.21 -4.90 19.86
N LEU A 54 12.04 -5.68 20.93
CA LEU A 54 10.80 -5.93 21.67
C LEU A 54 9.74 -6.77 20.97
N ASP A 55 9.92 -7.17 19.71
CA ASP A 55 8.95 -8.05 19.06
C ASP A 55 8.89 -9.41 19.76
N VAL A 56 7.67 -9.94 19.90
CA VAL A 56 7.41 -11.31 20.35
C VAL A 56 7.10 -12.16 19.14
N PHE A 57 7.76 -13.30 19.01
CA PHE A 57 7.58 -14.20 17.88
C PHE A 57 7.83 -15.66 18.25
N SER A 58 7.32 -16.57 17.43
CA SER A 58 7.67 -18.01 17.42
C SER A 58 7.78 -18.52 15.98
N VAL A 59 8.46 -19.64 15.80
CA VAL A 59 8.52 -20.34 14.51
C VAL A 59 7.59 -21.54 14.60
N LYS A 60 6.63 -21.65 13.68
CA LYS A 60 5.58 -22.71 13.64
C LYS A 60 5.83 -23.77 12.59
N ASN A 61 6.53 -23.39 11.54
CA ASN A 61 7.00 -24.28 10.50
C ASN A 61 8.35 -23.76 10.03
N ASN A 62 9.30 -24.65 9.83
CA ASN A 62 10.62 -24.31 9.31
C ASN A 62 11.28 -25.56 8.78
N LYS A 63 11.82 -25.47 7.56
CA LYS A 63 12.74 -26.48 7.03
C LYS A 63 14.19 -26.09 7.31
N LYS A 64 14.75 -25.15 6.53
CA LYS A 64 16.11 -24.64 6.75
C LYS A 64 16.14 -23.13 6.55
N THR A 65 16.52 -22.42 7.60
CA THR A 65 16.56 -20.96 7.61
C THR A 65 17.86 -20.43 8.18
N ILE A 66 18.51 -19.52 7.46
CA ILE A 66 19.62 -18.72 7.97
C ILE A 66 19.04 -17.69 8.96
N MET A 67 19.59 -17.64 10.17
CA MET A 67 19.23 -16.68 11.19
C MET A 67 20.46 -15.86 11.62
N LEU A 68 20.41 -14.54 11.43
CA LEU A 68 21.45 -13.62 11.92
C LEU A 68 20.87 -12.66 12.96
N TYR A 69 21.39 -12.72 14.19
CA TYR A 69 21.12 -11.78 15.26
C TYR A 69 22.12 -10.64 15.27
N LEU A 70 21.65 -9.40 15.24
CA LEU A 70 22.48 -8.20 15.31
C LEU A 70 22.04 -7.36 16.51
N SER A 71 22.86 -7.32 17.57
CA SER A 71 22.60 -6.48 18.75
C SER A 71 22.74 -4.99 18.43
N SER A 72 22.15 -4.14 19.27
CA SER A 72 22.16 -2.68 19.10
C SER A 72 23.55 -2.07 19.14
N ASP A 73 24.51 -2.72 19.81
CA ASP A 73 25.90 -2.23 19.92
C ASP A 73 26.59 -2.18 18.56
N TRP A 74 26.28 -3.14 17.69
CA TRP A 74 26.77 -3.17 16.31
C TRP A 74 26.38 -1.91 15.52
N PHE A 75 25.16 -1.44 15.72
CA PHE A 75 24.65 -0.21 15.11
C PHE A 75 25.28 1.02 15.76
N ALA A 76 25.35 1.05 17.09
CA ALA A 76 25.90 2.17 17.85
C ALA A 76 27.39 2.42 17.52
N GLU A 77 28.18 1.36 17.36
CA GLU A 77 29.61 1.45 16.99
C GLU A 77 29.82 2.09 15.61
N LEU A 78 28.87 1.90 14.70
CA LEU A 78 28.88 2.52 13.36
C LEU A 78 28.19 3.90 13.35
N GLY A 79 27.76 4.41 14.52
CA GLY A 79 27.12 5.73 14.65
C GLY A 79 25.63 5.76 14.36
N PHE A 80 24.96 4.60 14.22
CA PHE A 80 23.52 4.53 13.98
C PHE A 80 22.73 4.47 15.29
N PRO A 81 21.76 5.39 15.54
CA PRO A 81 21.00 5.40 16.78
C PRO A 81 19.85 4.38 16.74
N PHE A 82 20.20 3.10 16.89
CA PHE A 82 19.33 1.92 16.73
C PHE A 82 17.92 2.07 17.33
N PHE A 83 17.83 2.47 18.59
CA PHE A 83 16.56 2.51 19.33
C PHE A 83 15.56 3.57 18.84
N ASN A 84 16.00 4.50 17.97
CA ASN A 84 15.14 5.50 17.34
C ASN A 84 14.43 4.97 16.10
N TYR A 85 14.77 3.78 15.64
CA TYR A 85 14.27 3.22 14.38
C TYR A 85 13.53 1.90 14.58
N HIS A 86 12.67 1.62 13.61
CA HIS A 86 12.09 0.32 13.31
C HIS A 86 12.62 -0.14 11.95
N TYR A 87 12.85 -1.44 11.77
CA TYR A 87 13.52 -1.98 10.59
C TYR A 87 12.62 -2.93 9.79
N THR A 88 12.57 -2.77 8.47
CA THR A 88 11.82 -3.65 7.56
C THR A 88 12.65 -4.02 6.33
N ALA A 89 12.68 -5.31 6.00
CA ALA A 89 13.44 -5.80 4.84
C ALA A 89 12.90 -5.24 3.50
N LYS A 90 11.65 -4.79 3.47
CA LYS A 90 10.99 -4.30 2.24
C LYS A 90 11.57 -3.02 1.67
N LEU A 91 12.26 -2.24 2.50
CA LEU A 91 12.93 -1.03 2.08
C LEU A 91 14.35 -1.30 1.57
N ILE A 92 14.87 -2.51 1.78
CA ILE A 92 16.23 -2.88 1.36
C ILE A 92 16.30 -2.96 -0.15
N LYS A 93 17.12 -2.10 -0.74
CA LYS A 93 17.41 -2.10 -2.18
C LYS A 93 18.51 -3.11 -2.50
N SER A 94 19.52 -3.16 -1.63
CA SER A 94 20.70 -3.99 -1.76
C SER A 94 20.43 -5.43 -1.31
N SER A 95 19.22 -5.97 -1.54
CA SER A 95 18.80 -7.28 -1.05
C SER A 95 19.71 -8.39 -1.61
N TYR A 96 20.09 -8.29 -2.88
CA TYR A 96 21.07 -9.18 -3.50
C TYR A 96 22.43 -9.15 -2.78
N ASN A 97 22.99 -7.95 -2.51
CA ASN A 97 24.27 -7.84 -1.82
C ASN A 97 24.17 -8.37 -0.38
N LEU A 98 23.09 -8.04 0.32
CA LEU A 98 22.80 -8.54 1.67
C LEU A 98 22.75 -10.08 1.69
N LYS A 99 22.02 -10.70 0.77
CA LYS A 99 21.96 -12.16 0.60
C LYS A 99 23.36 -12.74 0.29
N CYS A 100 24.15 -12.12 -0.58
CA CYS A 100 25.52 -12.53 -0.86
C CYS A 100 26.43 -12.49 0.38
N LEU A 101 26.33 -11.43 1.20
CA LEU A 101 27.09 -11.31 2.45
C LEU A 101 26.66 -12.38 3.45
N LEU A 102 25.35 -12.64 3.58
CA LEU A 102 24.80 -13.71 4.43
C LEU A 102 25.28 -15.10 3.99
N LEU A 103 25.28 -15.41 2.69
CA LEU A 103 25.78 -16.69 2.17
C LEU A 103 27.26 -16.88 2.47
N LYS A 104 28.09 -15.84 2.25
CA LYS A 104 29.54 -15.89 2.54
C LYS A 104 29.81 -16.13 4.03
N LEU A 105 29.06 -15.49 4.91
CA LEU A 105 29.15 -15.71 6.36
C LEU A 105 28.69 -17.12 6.75
N THR A 106 27.58 -17.59 6.16
CA THR A 106 27.01 -18.92 6.41
C THR A 106 27.94 -20.03 5.95
N TYR A 107 28.57 -19.90 4.79
CA TYR A 107 29.56 -20.85 4.30
C TYR A 107 30.73 -20.99 5.28
N ARG A 108 31.27 -19.88 5.78
CA ARG A 108 32.37 -19.91 6.78
C ARG A 108 31.93 -20.48 8.13
N TYR A 109 30.70 -20.18 8.55
CA TYR A 109 30.09 -20.78 9.73
C TYR A 109 30.02 -22.32 9.63
N LEU A 110 29.59 -22.84 8.48
CA LEU A 110 29.51 -24.28 8.21
C LEU A 110 30.89 -24.96 8.13
N GLU A 111 31.95 -24.21 7.79
CA GLU A 111 33.34 -24.66 7.87
C GLU A 111 33.90 -24.67 9.30
N ASN A 112 33.08 -24.40 10.33
CA ASN A 112 33.49 -24.28 11.73
C ASN A 112 34.65 -23.28 11.94
N GLN A 113 34.75 -22.27 11.07
CA GLN A 113 35.77 -21.23 11.20
C GLN A 113 35.30 -20.15 12.16
N THR A 114 36.19 -19.70 13.05
CA THR A 114 35.94 -18.53 13.87
C THR A 114 35.87 -17.27 13.00
N LEU A 115 35.02 -16.31 13.39
CA LEU A 115 34.97 -14.99 12.75
C LEU A 115 36.36 -14.35 12.73
N ASN A 116 36.78 -13.92 11.54
CA ASN A 116 37.99 -13.13 11.34
C ASN A 116 37.62 -11.67 10.99
N ASP A 117 38.61 -10.81 10.83
CA ASP A 117 38.39 -9.39 10.49
C ASP A 117 37.62 -9.21 9.17
N ALA A 118 37.79 -10.11 8.21
CA ALA A 118 37.04 -10.05 6.95
C ALA A 118 35.57 -10.40 7.15
N ASP A 119 35.21 -11.23 8.12
CA ASP A 119 33.83 -11.56 8.46
C ASP A 119 33.18 -10.45 9.28
N ILE A 120 33.94 -9.84 10.20
CA ILE A 120 33.52 -8.65 10.94
C ILE A 120 33.19 -7.52 9.96
N ARG A 121 34.03 -7.28 8.94
CA ARG A 121 33.73 -6.30 7.88
C ARG A 121 32.45 -6.60 7.11
N LYS A 122 32.16 -7.88 6.79
CA LYS A 122 30.89 -8.26 6.15
C LYS A 122 29.70 -7.98 7.05
N ILE A 123 29.81 -8.28 8.35
CA ILE A 123 28.76 -7.96 9.32
C ILE A 123 28.54 -6.44 9.39
N GLN A 124 29.61 -5.63 9.43
CA GLN A 124 29.51 -4.16 9.39
C GLN A 124 28.84 -3.65 8.11
N GLU A 125 29.12 -4.28 6.96
CA GLU A 125 28.46 -3.97 5.69
C GLU A 125 26.95 -4.32 5.75
N ILE A 126 26.59 -5.49 6.26
CA ILE A 126 25.19 -5.89 6.51
C ILE A 126 24.48 -4.86 7.41
N ILE A 127 25.11 -4.46 8.51
CA ILE A 127 24.54 -3.46 9.43
C ILE A 127 24.37 -2.12 8.72
N THR A 128 25.32 -1.71 7.89
CA THR A 128 25.24 -0.47 7.13
C THR A 128 24.07 -0.50 6.16
N ILE A 129 23.89 -1.61 5.42
CA ILE A 129 22.74 -1.81 4.53
C ILE A 129 21.43 -1.70 5.34
N ILE A 130 21.31 -2.42 6.44
CA ILE A 130 20.09 -2.42 7.27
C ILE A 130 19.83 -1.03 7.88
N ALA A 131 20.87 -0.38 8.39
CA ALA A 131 20.74 0.92 9.04
C ALA A 131 20.35 2.03 8.06
N LYS A 132 20.89 2.00 6.83
CA LYS A 132 20.61 3.01 5.80
C LYS A 132 19.34 2.71 5.00
N GLU A 133 19.09 1.46 4.69
CA GLU A 133 18.03 1.08 3.75
C GLU A 133 16.79 0.51 4.43
N ALA A 134 16.93 -0.20 5.56
CA ALA A 134 15.79 -0.85 6.22
C ALA A 134 15.11 0.02 7.29
N SER A 135 15.66 1.18 7.65
CA SER A 135 15.26 1.93 8.84
C SER A 135 14.09 2.90 8.60
N MET A 136 13.23 3.02 9.62
CA MET A 136 12.08 3.90 9.66
C MET A 136 11.96 4.53 11.04
N ASP A 137 11.66 5.83 11.12
CA ASP A 137 11.53 6.50 12.41
C ASP A 137 10.48 5.80 13.29
N LYS A 138 10.88 5.42 14.51
CA LYS A 138 10.05 4.68 15.45
C LYS A 138 8.78 5.43 15.85
N LYS A 139 8.75 6.77 15.84
CA LYS A 139 7.53 7.56 16.11
C LYS A 139 6.51 7.40 14.99
N ILE A 140 6.97 7.36 13.75
CA ILE A 140 6.14 7.13 12.56
C ILE A 140 5.65 5.68 12.56
N ALA A 141 6.57 4.73 12.76
CA ALA A 141 6.25 3.32 12.87
C ALA A 141 5.29 3.03 14.03
N GLN A 142 5.40 3.70 15.19
CA GLN A 142 4.48 3.48 16.32
C GLN A 142 3.05 3.93 16.04
N ASN A 143 2.85 5.03 15.30
CA ASN A 143 1.52 5.40 14.81
C ASN A 143 1.00 4.37 13.79
N GLN A 144 1.90 3.70 13.07
CA GLN A 144 1.56 2.73 12.02
C GLN A 144 1.25 1.32 12.56
N TYR A 145 2.06 0.83 13.51
CA TYR A 145 1.95 -0.48 14.13
C TYR A 145 0.83 -0.57 15.17
N ARG A 146 0.49 0.53 15.87
CA ARG A 146 -0.54 0.51 16.93
C ARG A 146 -1.96 0.26 16.41
N TYR A 147 -2.25 0.59 15.15
CA TYR A 147 -3.59 0.40 14.57
C TYR A 147 -3.79 -0.97 13.93
N ALA A 148 -2.74 -1.58 13.36
CA ALA A 148 -2.89 -2.74 12.49
C ALA A 148 -2.57 -4.11 13.16
N TYR A 149 -1.75 -4.11 14.21
CA TYR A 149 -1.21 -5.35 14.81
C TYR A 149 -2.03 -5.92 15.97
N TYR A 150 -2.79 -5.09 16.69
CA TYR A 150 -3.31 -5.49 17.99
C TYR A 150 -4.73 -6.05 18.00
N GLY A 151 -5.52 -5.88 16.93
CA GLY A 151 -6.88 -6.45 16.82
C GLY A 151 -7.70 -6.27 18.09
N ASP A 152 -8.26 -7.37 18.61
CA ASP A 152 -9.05 -7.44 19.86
C ASP A 152 -8.30 -7.06 21.15
N LEU A 153 -6.96 -6.99 21.13
CA LEU A 153 -6.11 -6.64 22.28
C LEU A 153 -5.53 -5.22 22.21
N ARG A 154 -6.02 -4.40 21.28
CA ARG A 154 -5.47 -3.05 21.04
C ARG A 154 -5.50 -2.19 22.28
N ASP A 155 -6.64 -2.11 22.95
CA ASP A 155 -6.82 -1.25 24.12
C ASP A 155 -6.00 -1.78 25.31
N GLU A 156 -5.92 -3.10 25.47
CA GLU A 156 -5.12 -3.79 26.48
C GLU A 156 -3.63 -3.52 26.31
N LEU A 157 -3.12 -3.71 25.10
CA LEU A 157 -1.70 -3.54 24.81
C LEU A 157 -1.32 -2.06 24.85
N GLU A 158 -2.16 -1.17 24.32
CA GLU A 158 -1.96 0.28 24.43
C GLU A 158 -1.92 0.72 25.89
N TYR A 159 -2.88 0.28 26.71
CA TYR A 159 -2.90 0.56 28.14
C TYR A 159 -1.63 0.04 28.82
N ILE A 160 -1.22 -1.19 28.54
CA ILE A 160 0.01 -1.78 29.08
C ILE A 160 1.24 -0.96 28.67
N TYR A 161 1.37 -0.60 27.40
CA TYR A 161 2.53 0.15 26.89
C TYR A 161 2.63 1.54 27.52
N GLN A 162 1.50 2.24 27.68
CA GLN A 162 1.42 3.56 28.30
C GLN A 162 1.68 3.52 29.82
N ASN A 163 1.38 2.40 30.48
CA ASN A 163 1.48 2.26 31.94
C ASN A 163 2.54 1.23 32.37
N VAL A 164 3.49 0.88 31.50
CA VAL A 164 4.51 -0.17 31.77
C VAL A 164 5.46 0.21 32.91
N ASN A 165 5.62 1.50 33.17
CA ASN A 165 6.36 2.06 34.30
C ASN A 165 5.61 1.92 35.64
N GLN A 166 4.38 1.39 35.64
CA GLN A 166 3.59 1.15 36.84
C GLN A 166 3.55 -0.34 37.17
N ARG A 167 2.99 -0.66 38.34
CA ARG A 167 2.72 -2.05 38.73
C ARG A 167 1.46 -2.55 38.03
N LEU A 168 1.64 -3.22 36.90
CA LEU A 168 0.56 -3.85 36.15
C LEU A 168 0.31 -5.28 36.66
N THR A 169 -0.91 -5.54 37.14
CA THR A 169 -1.39 -6.87 37.46
C THR A 169 -2.51 -7.26 36.50
N LEU A 170 -2.72 -8.56 36.30
CA LEU A 170 -3.84 -9.04 35.48
C LEU A 170 -5.18 -8.48 35.99
N LYS A 171 -5.35 -8.38 37.32
CA LYS A 171 -6.52 -7.78 37.95
C LYS A 171 -6.67 -6.31 37.57
N SER A 172 -5.62 -5.50 37.77
CA SER A 172 -5.71 -4.05 37.55
C SER A 172 -5.99 -3.70 36.10
N VAL A 173 -5.43 -4.44 35.13
CA VAL A 173 -5.71 -4.22 33.71
C VAL A 173 -7.13 -4.65 33.35
N ALA A 174 -7.55 -5.84 33.80
CA ALA A 174 -8.91 -6.34 33.56
C ALA A 174 -9.98 -5.39 34.13
N ASP A 175 -9.80 -4.93 35.38
CA ASP A 175 -10.73 -4.01 36.04
C ASP A 175 -10.78 -2.64 35.31
N LYS A 176 -9.64 -2.16 34.79
CA LYS A 176 -9.56 -0.85 34.09
C LYS A 176 -10.21 -0.85 32.72
N LEU A 177 -10.19 -2.00 32.03
CA LEU A 177 -10.72 -2.17 30.67
C LEU A 177 -12.08 -2.87 30.64
N PHE A 178 -12.70 -3.07 31.81
CA PHE A 178 -14.00 -3.74 31.95
C PHE A 178 -14.03 -5.18 31.40
N LEU A 179 -12.91 -5.91 31.53
CA LEU A 179 -12.74 -7.29 31.08
C LEU A 179 -12.74 -8.27 32.26
N SER A 180 -13.09 -9.54 32.00
CA SER A 180 -12.85 -10.59 33.00
C SER A 180 -11.37 -11.01 32.99
N LYS A 181 -10.79 -11.28 34.17
CA LYS A 181 -9.41 -11.78 34.30
C LYS A 181 -9.18 -13.08 33.52
N SER A 182 -10.20 -13.95 33.50
CA SER A 182 -10.12 -15.24 32.79
C SER A 182 -10.03 -15.02 31.29
N ASN A 183 -10.82 -14.08 30.74
CA ASN A 183 -10.75 -13.72 29.34
C ASN A 183 -9.38 -13.13 28.99
N LEU A 184 -8.91 -12.14 29.76
CA LEU A 184 -7.61 -11.50 29.52
C LEU A 184 -6.45 -12.51 29.61
N SER A 185 -6.46 -13.41 30.60
CA SER A 185 -5.44 -14.45 30.72
C SER A 185 -5.44 -15.41 29.52
N SER A 186 -6.62 -15.86 29.11
CA SER A 186 -6.77 -16.80 27.98
C SER A 186 -6.36 -16.15 26.67
N GLN A 187 -6.74 -14.88 26.46
CA GLN A 187 -6.31 -14.09 25.31
C GLN A 187 -4.78 -13.95 25.25
N PHE A 188 -4.09 -13.66 26.36
CA PHE A 188 -2.62 -13.59 26.33
C PHE A 188 -1.96 -14.92 25.96
N HIS A 189 -2.45 -16.04 26.50
CA HIS A 189 -1.90 -17.35 26.11
C HIS A 189 -2.16 -17.69 24.64
N LEU A 190 -3.37 -17.43 24.16
CA LEU A 190 -3.78 -17.71 22.78
C LEU A 190 -3.06 -16.79 21.79
N LEU A 191 -3.01 -15.49 22.09
CA LEU A 191 -2.59 -14.46 21.16
C LEU A 191 -1.12 -14.09 21.29
N MET A 192 -0.49 -14.19 22.47
CA MET A 192 0.91 -13.80 22.66
C MET A 192 1.86 -15.00 22.76
N GLY A 193 1.33 -16.23 22.73
CA GLY A 193 2.10 -17.45 23.02
C GLY A 193 2.70 -17.49 24.43
N MET A 194 2.32 -16.56 25.31
CA MET A 194 2.85 -16.44 26.67
C MET A 194 1.81 -15.81 27.62
N GLY A 195 1.86 -16.21 28.89
CA GLY A 195 0.96 -15.65 29.89
C GLY A 195 1.20 -14.16 30.15
N PHE A 196 0.15 -13.45 30.58
CA PHE A 196 0.16 -12.01 30.85
C PHE A 196 1.36 -11.54 31.68
N LYS A 197 1.66 -12.23 32.79
CA LYS A 197 2.79 -11.88 33.66
C LYS A 197 4.13 -11.96 32.91
N LYS A 198 4.37 -13.05 32.20
CA LYS A 198 5.60 -13.25 31.41
C LYS A 198 5.73 -12.18 30.32
N TYR A 199 4.63 -11.79 29.70
CA TYR A 199 4.62 -10.70 28.72
C TYR A 199 5.08 -9.36 29.33
N ILE A 200 4.47 -8.96 30.46
CA ILE A 200 4.84 -7.72 31.17
C ILE A 200 6.29 -7.76 31.63
N ASP A 201 6.71 -8.86 32.25
CA ASP A 201 8.06 -9.01 32.78
C ASP A 201 9.09 -8.86 31.66
N THR A 202 8.94 -9.61 30.56
CA THR A 202 9.85 -9.55 29.40
C THR A 202 9.83 -8.20 28.70
N LEU A 203 8.68 -7.52 28.65
CA LEU A 203 8.58 -6.16 28.11
C LEU A 203 9.34 -5.15 28.97
N LYS A 204 9.21 -5.22 30.30
CA LYS A 204 9.97 -4.38 31.24
C LYS A 204 11.47 -4.65 31.12
N ILE A 205 11.89 -5.93 31.02
CA ILE A 205 13.30 -6.28 30.80
C ILE A 205 13.80 -5.68 29.47
N GLY A 206 13.08 -5.87 28.37
CA GLY A 206 13.49 -5.30 27.08
C GLY A 206 13.65 -3.76 27.13
N LYS A 207 12.69 -3.04 27.72
CA LYS A 207 12.81 -1.58 27.93
C LYS A 207 13.95 -1.20 28.86
N SER A 208 14.23 -2.02 29.87
CA SER A 208 15.38 -1.79 30.76
C SER A 208 16.71 -1.89 30.02
N ILE A 209 16.81 -2.78 29.02
CA ILE A 209 18.02 -2.94 28.22
C ILE A 209 18.27 -1.70 27.35
N GLU A 210 17.23 -1.14 26.73
CA GLU A 210 17.33 0.14 26.00
C GLU A 210 17.94 1.23 26.89
N ILE A 211 17.44 1.40 28.13
CA ILE A 211 17.98 2.39 29.08
C ILE A 211 19.39 2.03 29.56
N LEU A 212 19.69 0.74 29.78
CA LEU A 212 20.99 0.25 30.22
C LEU A 212 22.11 0.57 29.22
N LEU A 213 21.80 0.49 27.92
CA LEU A 213 22.76 0.64 26.83
C LEU A 213 22.86 2.08 26.30
N THR A 214 21.83 2.91 26.49
CA THR A 214 21.78 4.29 25.98
C THR A 214 22.04 5.36 27.05
N SER A 215 22.18 4.97 28.33
CA SER A 215 22.39 5.93 29.43
C SER A 215 23.26 5.38 30.57
N ASP A 216 23.84 6.30 31.34
CA ASP A 216 24.57 5.99 32.58
C ASP A 216 23.65 5.81 33.80
N SER A 217 22.34 5.59 33.59
CA SER A 217 21.37 5.43 34.68
C SER A 217 21.77 4.29 35.62
N THR A 218 21.71 4.53 36.93
CA THR A 218 22.00 3.49 37.92
C THR A 218 20.94 2.39 37.89
N ILE A 219 21.30 1.16 38.32
CA ILE A 219 20.34 0.04 38.43
C ILE A 219 19.15 0.41 39.33
N SER A 220 19.37 1.26 40.33
CA SER A 220 18.29 1.80 41.18
C SER A 220 17.34 2.71 40.40
N ASN A 221 17.87 3.65 39.62
CA ASN A 221 17.06 4.58 38.82
C ASN A 221 16.26 3.84 37.74
N ILE A 222 16.88 2.85 37.05
CA ILE A 222 16.18 2.04 36.04
C ILE A 222 15.05 1.23 36.69
N SER A 223 15.32 0.65 37.86
CA SER A 223 14.33 -0.07 38.64
C SER A 223 13.13 0.82 38.99
N GLU A 224 13.39 2.03 39.50
CA GLU A 224 12.36 3.01 39.85
C GLU A 224 11.57 3.45 38.61
N HIS A 225 12.26 3.81 37.53
CA HIS A 225 11.65 4.27 36.27
C HIS A 225 10.70 3.24 35.64
N LEU A 226 10.99 1.95 35.79
CA LEU A 226 10.15 0.86 35.27
C LEU A 226 9.15 0.32 36.30
N GLY A 227 9.04 0.94 37.49
CA GLY A 227 8.05 0.59 38.51
C GLY A 227 8.30 -0.75 39.19
N PHE A 228 9.57 -1.14 39.36
CA PHE A 228 9.94 -2.27 40.20
C PHE A 228 9.92 -1.87 41.68
N SER A 229 9.58 -2.82 42.56
CA SER A 229 9.52 -2.55 44.00
C SER A 229 10.88 -2.27 44.65
N SER A 230 11.96 -2.75 44.03
CA SER A 230 13.33 -2.49 44.47
C SER A 230 14.32 -2.87 43.37
N SER A 231 15.53 -2.31 43.42
CA SER A 231 16.66 -2.68 42.54
C SER A 231 17.02 -4.16 42.62
N SER A 232 16.83 -4.76 43.79
CA SER A 232 17.03 -6.20 44.02
C SER A 232 15.98 -7.05 43.30
N THR A 233 14.71 -6.62 43.32
CA THR A 233 13.63 -7.27 42.57
C THR A 233 13.90 -7.23 41.07
N TYR A 234 14.28 -6.04 40.56
CA TYR A 234 14.65 -5.85 39.17
C TYR A 234 15.82 -6.77 38.77
N SER A 235 16.92 -6.75 39.53
CA SER A 235 18.11 -7.55 39.21
C SER A 235 17.86 -9.05 39.22
N LYS A 236 17.06 -9.55 40.17
CA LYS A 236 16.63 -10.96 40.21
C LYS A 236 15.78 -11.32 38.99
N MET A 237 14.83 -10.47 38.63
CA MET A 237 13.97 -10.71 37.48
C MET A 237 14.76 -10.67 36.18
N PHE A 238 15.64 -9.68 36.00
CA PHE A 238 16.53 -9.58 34.84
C PHE A 238 17.37 -10.86 34.71
N LYS A 239 18.05 -11.27 35.79
CA LYS A 239 18.85 -12.50 35.79
C LYS A 239 18.02 -13.75 35.50
N SER A 240 16.76 -13.82 35.91
CA SER A 240 15.90 -14.97 35.61
C SER A 240 15.49 -15.09 34.13
N TYR A 241 15.50 -13.98 33.38
CA TYR A 241 15.13 -13.96 31.96
C TYR A 241 16.34 -13.88 31.02
N MET A 242 17.47 -13.35 31.50
CA MET A 242 18.68 -13.10 30.71
C MET A 242 19.87 -13.96 31.13
N ASP A 243 19.72 -14.78 32.17
CA ASP A 243 20.77 -15.62 32.82
C ASP A 243 21.98 -14.88 33.40
N ILE A 244 22.11 -13.57 33.15
CA ILE A 244 23.12 -12.67 33.69
C ILE A 244 22.50 -11.45 34.37
N THR A 245 23.24 -10.76 35.22
CA THR A 245 22.79 -9.55 35.91
C THR A 245 22.73 -8.33 34.98
N PRO A 246 21.96 -7.28 35.32
CA PRO A 246 21.93 -6.04 34.53
C PRO A 246 23.30 -5.39 34.29
N ASN A 247 24.19 -5.44 35.28
CA ASN A 247 25.54 -4.88 35.18
C ASN A 247 26.46 -5.74 34.30
N GLU A 248 26.35 -7.07 34.38
CA GLU A 248 27.06 -7.97 33.47
C GLU A 248 26.59 -7.74 32.03
N TYR A 249 25.28 -7.57 31.82
CA TYR A 249 24.71 -7.30 30.50
C TYR A 249 25.22 -5.99 29.90
N ARG A 250 25.31 -4.92 30.71
CA ARG A 250 25.83 -3.62 30.26
C ARG A 250 27.26 -3.70 29.72
N ASN A 251 28.07 -4.58 30.29
CA ASN A 251 29.48 -4.75 29.91
C ASN A 251 29.68 -5.92 28.91
N LEU A 252 28.60 -6.56 28.47
CA LEU A 252 28.67 -7.71 27.60
C LEU A 252 29.12 -7.29 26.20
N SER A 253 30.10 -8.01 25.66
CA SER A 253 30.56 -7.78 24.30
C SER A 253 29.43 -8.04 23.30
N LYS A 254 29.41 -7.26 22.20
CA LYS A 254 28.49 -7.49 21.06
C LYS A 254 28.59 -8.89 20.45
N PHE A 255 29.74 -9.56 20.63
CA PHE A 255 29.96 -10.94 20.18
C PHE A 255 29.42 -12.00 21.14
N ASP A 256 29.04 -11.64 22.37
CA ASP A 256 28.53 -12.57 23.37
C ASP A 256 27.00 -12.42 23.56
N LYS A 257 26.40 -11.39 22.95
CA LYS A 257 24.95 -11.19 22.92
C LYS A 257 24.29 -12.15 21.93
N CYS A 258 23.24 -12.82 22.37
CA CYS A 258 22.47 -13.77 21.55
C CYS A 258 20.99 -13.67 21.87
N ILE A 259 20.18 -14.13 20.92
CA ILE A 259 18.74 -14.31 21.14
C ILE A 259 18.49 -15.54 22.00
N MET A 260 17.53 -15.43 22.93
CA MET A 260 17.10 -16.52 23.80
C MET A 260 16.25 -17.55 23.05
N LEU A 261 16.89 -18.31 22.17
CA LEU A 261 16.34 -19.46 21.43
C LEU A 261 17.19 -20.71 21.70
N LYS A 262 16.56 -21.88 21.69
CA LYS A 262 17.24 -23.16 21.87
C LYS A 262 17.60 -23.74 20.51
N PHE A 263 18.89 -23.73 20.17
CA PHE A 263 19.40 -24.26 18.90
C PHE A 263 19.82 -25.74 19.04
N GLU A 264 19.61 -26.53 17.99
CA GLU A 264 20.14 -27.90 17.90
C GLU A 264 21.61 -27.84 17.45
N LEU A 265 22.46 -28.71 17.99
CA LEU A 265 23.81 -28.92 17.46
C LEU A 265 23.71 -29.67 16.12
N LEU A 266 24.21 -29.06 15.04
CA LEU A 266 24.20 -29.68 13.72
C LEU A 266 25.18 -30.86 13.68
N LYS A 267 24.70 -32.02 13.24
CA LYS A 267 25.53 -33.20 12.94
C LYS A 267 26.26 -33.00 11.60
N GLU A 268 27.40 -33.63 11.43
CA GLU A 268 28.28 -33.49 10.25
C GLU A 268 27.55 -33.78 8.92
N GLU A 269 26.69 -34.81 8.88
CA GLU A 269 25.87 -35.14 7.71
C GLU A 269 24.93 -33.98 7.30
N LYS A 270 24.21 -33.39 8.28
CA LYS A 270 23.34 -32.23 8.04
C LYS A 270 24.15 -31.00 7.61
N VAL A 271 25.35 -30.81 8.15
CA VAL A 271 26.23 -29.69 7.77
C VAL A 271 26.60 -29.77 6.29
N ASN A 272 26.96 -30.95 5.79
CA ASN A 272 27.32 -31.14 4.39
C ASN A 272 26.13 -30.91 3.45
N GLU A 273 24.95 -31.43 3.81
CA GLU A 273 23.71 -31.18 3.07
C GLU A 273 23.39 -29.67 2.97
N ILE A 274 23.53 -28.93 4.07
CA ILE A 274 23.30 -27.48 4.07
C ILE A 274 24.38 -26.75 3.26
N LYS A 275 25.64 -27.22 3.29
CA LYS A 275 26.73 -26.63 2.48
C LYS A 275 26.42 -26.72 0.98
N GLU A 276 25.91 -27.86 0.51
CA GLU A 276 25.51 -28.02 -0.90
C GLU A 276 24.47 -26.97 -1.29
N VAL A 277 23.40 -26.82 -0.49
CA VAL A 277 22.37 -25.79 -0.72
C VAL A 277 22.98 -24.37 -0.75
N VAL A 278 23.88 -24.05 0.20
CA VAL A 278 24.53 -22.73 0.25
C VAL A 278 25.43 -22.50 -0.97
N ILE A 279 26.13 -23.53 -1.47
CA ILE A 279 26.96 -23.43 -2.67
C ILE A 279 26.09 -23.18 -3.90
N ASP A 280 24.98 -23.90 -4.04
CA ASP A 280 24.03 -23.70 -5.15
C ASP A 280 23.51 -22.26 -5.18
N TYR A 281 23.16 -21.70 -4.01
CA TYR A 281 22.83 -20.28 -3.90
C TYR A 281 24.02 -19.38 -4.29
N ILE A 282 25.23 -19.63 -3.77
CA ILE A 282 26.40 -18.83 -4.12
C ILE A 282 26.63 -18.81 -5.63
N ASP A 283 26.49 -19.95 -6.30
CA ASP A 283 26.69 -20.05 -7.76
C ASP A 283 25.53 -19.46 -8.56
N HIS A 284 24.29 -19.58 -8.07
CA HIS A 284 23.14 -18.84 -8.61
C HIS A 284 23.41 -17.33 -8.57
N TYR A 285 23.76 -16.80 -7.40
CA TYR A 285 24.02 -15.39 -7.20
C TYR A 285 25.22 -14.92 -8.04
N LYS A 286 26.33 -15.67 -8.14
CA LYS A 286 27.47 -15.29 -9.01
C LYS A 286 27.11 -15.11 -10.48
N ASN A 287 26.18 -15.92 -11.01
CA ASN A 287 25.90 -15.99 -12.44
C ASN A 287 24.67 -15.16 -12.88
N HIS A 288 23.88 -14.64 -11.94
CA HIS A 288 22.67 -13.88 -12.23
C HIS A 288 22.72 -12.51 -11.54
N LEU A 289 22.72 -11.42 -12.31
CA LEU A 289 22.31 -10.11 -11.82
C LEU A 289 20.78 -10.14 -11.72
N THR A 290 20.24 -10.54 -10.56
CA THR A 290 18.79 -10.71 -10.39
C THR A 290 18.00 -9.39 -10.35
N ASP A 291 18.69 -8.25 -10.41
CA ASP A 291 18.08 -6.91 -10.37
C ASP A 291 17.85 -6.32 -11.78
N VAL A 292 18.02 -7.14 -12.85
CA VAL A 292 17.70 -6.73 -14.23
C VAL A 292 16.25 -7.07 -14.55
N ILE A 293 15.46 -6.06 -14.89
CA ILE A 293 14.11 -6.20 -15.43
C ILE A 293 14.24 -6.71 -16.88
N HIS A 294 13.73 -7.91 -17.12
CA HIS A 294 13.65 -8.50 -18.45
C HIS A 294 12.31 -8.17 -19.12
N ILE A 295 12.35 -7.49 -20.26
CA ILE A 295 11.17 -6.94 -20.94
C ILE A 295 10.33 -8.03 -21.62
N ASP A 296 10.99 -9.08 -22.10
CA ASP A 296 10.51 -10.12 -23.00
C ASP A 296 10.16 -11.44 -22.28
N GLU A 297 9.92 -11.41 -20.97
CA GLU A 297 9.39 -12.60 -20.29
C GLU A 297 7.90 -12.77 -20.56
N ASP A 298 7.50 -13.97 -21.01
CA ASP A 298 6.11 -14.34 -21.31
C ASP A 298 5.25 -14.43 -20.03
N LYS A 299 4.85 -13.28 -19.49
CA LYS A 299 4.07 -13.14 -18.25
C LYS A 299 2.93 -12.12 -18.32
N PHE A 300 2.42 -11.82 -19.51
CA PHE A 300 1.37 -10.81 -19.68
C PHE A 300 -0.01 -11.34 -19.30
N GLN A 301 -0.69 -10.58 -18.45
CA GLN A 301 -2.09 -10.81 -18.11
C GLN A 301 -3.00 -10.22 -19.19
N THR A 302 -4.13 -10.89 -19.43
CA THR A 302 -5.17 -10.36 -20.31
C THR A 302 -5.85 -9.16 -19.68
N PRO A 303 -6.02 -8.05 -20.41
CA PRO A 303 -6.70 -6.88 -19.88
C PRO A 303 -8.17 -7.20 -19.59
N LYS A 304 -8.67 -6.70 -18.46
CA LYS A 304 -10.11 -6.66 -18.17
C LYS A 304 -10.69 -5.27 -18.37
N SER A 305 -12.01 -5.21 -18.55
CA SER A 305 -12.75 -3.94 -18.53
C SER A 305 -12.57 -3.25 -17.18
N PHE A 306 -12.22 -1.97 -17.20
CA PHE A 306 -12.07 -1.16 -15.99
C PHE A 306 -12.58 0.26 -16.23
N GLN A 307 -13.65 0.66 -15.54
CA GLN A 307 -14.31 1.95 -15.76
C GLN A 307 -13.73 3.04 -14.84
N THR A 308 -13.51 4.23 -15.40
CA THR A 308 -13.18 5.44 -14.61
C THR A 308 -14.42 6.31 -14.49
N ILE A 309 -14.90 6.49 -13.27
CA ILE A 309 -16.06 7.34 -12.97
C ILE A 309 -15.58 8.72 -12.54
N ILE A 310 -15.95 9.75 -13.29
CA ILE A 310 -15.66 11.15 -12.96
C ILE A 310 -16.90 11.77 -12.33
N GLN A 311 -16.84 12.03 -11.03
CA GLN A 311 -17.94 12.55 -10.23
C GLN A 311 -18.05 14.08 -10.38
N ILE A 312 -19.24 14.54 -10.76
CA ILE A 312 -19.62 15.96 -10.86
C ILE A 312 -20.50 16.26 -9.65
N ASN A 313 -20.01 17.09 -8.73
CA ASN A 313 -20.65 17.35 -7.44
C ASN A 313 -21.46 18.65 -7.40
N THR A 314 -21.17 19.60 -8.30
CA THR A 314 -21.81 20.92 -8.34
C THR A 314 -22.20 21.36 -9.75
N TYR A 315 -23.13 22.31 -9.87
CA TYR A 315 -23.49 22.92 -11.15
C TYR A 315 -22.32 23.65 -11.81
N THR A 316 -21.43 24.26 -11.01
CA THR A 316 -20.24 24.94 -11.53
C THR A 316 -19.31 23.95 -12.21
N GLU A 317 -19.07 22.79 -11.59
CA GLU A 317 -18.30 21.70 -12.20
C GLU A 317 -18.95 21.22 -13.50
N MET A 318 -20.27 21.04 -13.52
CA MET A 318 -21.00 20.62 -14.71
C MET A 318 -20.79 21.59 -15.89
N LYS A 319 -20.83 22.91 -15.65
CA LYS A 319 -20.57 23.92 -16.68
C LYS A 319 -19.11 23.89 -17.15
N LEU A 320 -18.16 23.82 -16.22
CA LEU A 320 -16.74 23.73 -16.52
C LEU A 320 -16.41 22.51 -17.38
N VAL A 321 -16.98 21.35 -17.05
CA VAL A 321 -16.81 20.12 -17.85
C VAL A 321 -17.39 20.32 -19.23
N PHE A 322 -18.70 20.52 -19.35
CA PHE A 322 -19.39 20.37 -20.63
C PHE A 322 -19.44 21.63 -21.50
N LEU A 323 -19.48 22.83 -20.91
CA LEU A 323 -19.55 24.09 -21.67
C LEU A 323 -18.15 24.65 -21.96
N GLU A 324 -17.25 24.61 -20.98
CA GLU A 324 -15.86 25.06 -21.18
C GLU A 324 -14.96 23.96 -21.76
N GLY A 325 -15.44 22.72 -21.80
CA GLY A 325 -14.79 21.62 -22.49
C GLY A 325 -13.58 21.05 -21.75
N ILE A 326 -13.51 21.18 -20.42
CA ILE A 326 -12.41 20.61 -19.61
C ILE A 326 -12.28 19.09 -19.85
N PHE A 327 -13.36 18.36 -20.17
CA PHE A 327 -13.25 16.93 -20.49
C PHE A 327 -12.26 16.66 -21.64
N LYS A 328 -12.11 17.57 -22.60
CA LYS A 328 -11.20 17.42 -23.75
C LYS A 328 -9.73 17.52 -23.34
N THR A 329 -9.43 18.25 -22.27
CA THR A 329 -8.08 18.36 -21.73
C THR A 329 -7.78 17.26 -20.71
N LEU A 330 -8.82 16.64 -20.16
CA LEU A 330 -8.71 15.52 -19.24
C LEU A 330 -8.46 14.19 -19.95
N LEU A 331 -9.16 13.93 -21.06
CA LEU A 331 -9.17 12.62 -21.71
C LEU A 331 -9.39 12.76 -23.22
N LYS A 332 -8.56 12.10 -24.03
CA LYS A 332 -8.89 11.83 -25.44
C LYS A 332 -9.92 10.71 -25.50
N THR A 333 -11.20 11.07 -25.43
CA THR A 333 -12.40 10.21 -25.61
C THR A 333 -12.12 8.71 -25.65
N ASP A 334 -12.11 8.10 -24.46
CA ASP A 334 -11.96 6.66 -24.25
C ASP A 334 -13.31 6.09 -23.80
N ASP A 335 -13.70 4.92 -24.33
CA ASP A 335 -14.93 4.21 -23.97
C ASP A 335 -15.01 3.80 -22.49
N GLN A 336 -13.92 3.94 -21.73
CA GLN A 336 -13.83 3.54 -20.33
C GLN A 336 -14.31 4.59 -19.33
N VAL A 337 -14.60 5.83 -19.75
CA VAL A 337 -14.93 6.93 -18.83
C VAL A 337 -16.41 7.24 -18.78
N VAL A 338 -16.95 7.37 -17.57
CA VAL A 338 -18.34 7.76 -17.30
C VAL A 338 -18.38 8.98 -16.39
N PHE A 339 -19.07 10.04 -16.79
CA PHE A 339 -19.30 11.21 -15.94
C PHE A 339 -20.55 10.99 -15.09
N PHE A 340 -20.41 10.98 -13.76
CA PHE A 340 -21.52 10.75 -12.84
C PHE A 340 -21.98 12.06 -12.21
N ILE A 341 -23.21 12.48 -12.55
CA ILE A 341 -23.87 13.64 -11.96
C ILE A 341 -24.40 13.22 -10.58
N MET A 342 -23.78 13.75 -9.53
CA MET A 342 -24.09 13.36 -8.15
C MET A 342 -25.46 13.92 -7.71
N PRO A 343 -26.19 13.22 -6.80
CA PRO A 343 -27.53 13.62 -6.36
C PRO A 343 -27.60 15.03 -5.76
N SER A 344 -26.50 15.51 -5.17
CA SER A 344 -26.38 16.84 -4.56
C SER A 344 -26.75 17.98 -5.52
N ILE A 345 -26.51 17.79 -6.82
CA ILE A 345 -26.78 18.80 -7.84
C ILE A 345 -28.28 19.05 -7.98
N LEU A 346 -29.09 17.99 -7.97
CA LEU A 346 -30.54 18.05 -8.14
C LEU A 346 -31.25 18.79 -6.99
N ASN A 347 -30.64 18.83 -5.81
CA ASN A 347 -31.22 19.42 -4.60
C ASN A 347 -30.81 20.90 -4.36
N SER A 348 -29.98 21.50 -5.22
CA SER A 348 -29.45 22.85 -4.98
C SER A 348 -30.31 23.96 -5.60
N GLN A 349 -30.30 25.16 -5.00
CA GLN A 349 -31.13 26.31 -5.41
C GLN A 349 -30.69 27.00 -6.72
N ASN A 350 -29.50 26.67 -7.23
CA ASN A 350 -28.99 27.22 -8.47
C ASN A 350 -29.58 26.44 -9.67
N THR A 351 -30.08 27.14 -10.68
CA THR A 351 -30.68 26.50 -11.86
C THR A 351 -29.83 26.73 -13.11
N ILE A 352 -29.53 25.67 -13.85
CA ILE A 352 -29.04 25.76 -15.23
C ILE A 352 -30.16 26.30 -16.13
N SER A 353 -29.85 27.27 -16.99
CA SER A 353 -30.81 27.80 -17.97
C SER A 353 -31.13 26.77 -19.06
N GLU A 354 -32.30 26.87 -19.69
CA GLU A 354 -32.67 25.93 -20.77
C GLU A 354 -31.68 25.94 -21.95
N VAL A 355 -31.05 27.09 -22.23
CA VAL A 355 -30.00 27.21 -23.26
C VAL A 355 -28.77 26.41 -22.87
N GLU A 356 -28.30 26.55 -21.63
CA GLU A 356 -27.16 25.79 -21.13
C GLU A 356 -27.45 24.29 -21.10
N LYS A 357 -28.66 23.86 -20.71
CA LYS A 357 -29.04 22.43 -20.75
C LYS A 357 -28.95 21.86 -22.15
N VAL A 358 -29.50 22.56 -23.14
CA VAL A 358 -29.46 22.14 -24.55
C VAL A 358 -28.02 22.02 -25.02
N GLU A 359 -27.16 23.00 -24.71
CA GLU A 359 -25.76 22.97 -25.12
C GLU A 359 -24.98 21.84 -24.43
N ILE A 360 -25.21 21.59 -23.14
CA ILE A 360 -24.59 20.47 -22.42
C ILE A 360 -24.97 19.14 -23.06
N ILE A 361 -26.26 18.90 -23.30
CA ILE A 361 -26.74 17.66 -23.92
C ILE A 361 -26.17 17.51 -25.33
N LYS A 362 -26.10 18.60 -26.09
CA LYS A 362 -25.47 18.62 -27.41
C LYS A 362 -24.00 18.21 -27.32
N THR A 363 -23.23 18.79 -26.40
CA THR A 363 -21.83 18.41 -26.18
C THR A 363 -21.68 16.93 -25.84
N ILE A 364 -22.56 16.41 -24.98
CA ILE A 364 -22.58 14.99 -24.59
C ILE A 364 -22.77 14.09 -25.82
N ILE A 365 -23.74 14.42 -26.68
CA ILE A 365 -24.06 13.63 -27.89
C ILE A 365 -22.94 13.75 -28.92
N GLU A 366 -22.49 14.96 -29.25
CA GLU A 366 -21.47 15.19 -30.28
C GLU A 366 -20.11 14.62 -29.91
N SER A 367 -19.80 14.57 -28.60
CA SER A 367 -18.54 14.03 -28.09
C SER A 367 -18.65 12.57 -27.62
N ASN A 368 -19.80 11.92 -27.82
CA ASN A 368 -20.09 10.53 -27.41
C ASN A 368 -19.72 10.24 -25.93
N LEU A 369 -20.11 11.15 -25.02
CA LEU A 369 -19.80 11.01 -23.60
C LEU A 369 -20.79 10.07 -22.92
N LYS A 370 -20.29 9.24 -21.99
CA LYS A 370 -21.12 8.36 -21.14
C LYS A 370 -21.50 9.09 -19.87
N ILE A 371 -22.79 9.18 -19.57
CA ILE A 371 -23.29 9.97 -18.45
C ILE A 371 -24.12 9.10 -17.51
N ALA A 372 -23.81 9.16 -16.22
CA ALA A 372 -24.60 8.54 -15.17
C ALA A 372 -25.45 9.57 -14.41
N PHE A 373 -26.70 9.18 -14.14
CA PHE A 373 -27.66 9.93 -13.35
C PHE A 373 -28.12 9.09 -12.18
N ASN A 374 -28.23 9.71 -11.00
CA ASN A 374 -28.91 9.10 -9.87
C ASN A 374 -30.43 9.20 -10.04
N ILE A 375 -31.13 8.09 -9.86
CA ILE A 375 -32.57 7.97 -10.06
C ILE A 375 -33.25 7.63 -8.73
N ASN A 376 -33.97 8.62 -8.19
CA ASN A 376 -34.77 8.47 -6.98
C ASN A 376 -36.27 8.27 -7.28
N GLU A 377 -36.73 8.76 -8.43
CA GLU A 377 -38.13 8.69 -8.86
C GLU A 377 -38.21 8.55 -10.38
N ILE A 378 -39.35 8.09 -10.91
CA ILE A 378 -39.45 7.74 -12.34
C ILE A 378 -39.59 9.00 -13.21
N GLU A 379 -40.07 10.09 -12.60
CA GLU A 379 -40.21 11.40 -13.19
C GLU A 379 -38.85 11.94 -13.64
N THR A 380 -37.77 11.68 -12.89
CA THR A 380 -36.40 12.04 -13.27
C THR A 380 -35.99 11.36 -14.58
N VAL A 381 -36.38 10.09 -14.76
CA VAL A 381 -36.07 9.35 -15.98
C VAL A 381 -36.76 9.96 -17.19
N TYR A 382 -38.07 10.21 -17.09
CA TYR A 382 -38.83 10.80 -18.20
C TYR A 382 -38.32 12.20 -18.55
N TYR A 383 -37.93 12.99 -17.54
CA TYR A 383 -37.31 14.29 -17.75
C TYR A 383 -36.00 14.19 -18.55
N VAL A 384 -35.11 13.27 -18.18
CA VAL A 384 -33.85 13.04 -18.90
C VAL A 384 -34.12 12.55 -20.32
N GLU A 385 -35.04 11.60 -20.51
CA GLU A 385 -35.44 11.11 -21.82
C GLU A 385 -35.94 12.23 -22.73
N GLU A 386 -36.89 13.03 -22.25
CA GLU A 386 -37.45 14.15 -23.03
C GLU A 386 -36.37 15.16 -23.41
N ALA A 387 -35.49 15.52 -22.46
CA ALA A 387 -34.42 16.47 -22.68
C ALA A 387 -33.42 15.99 -23.76
N PHE A 388 -32.98 14.73 -23.68
CA PHE A 388 -32.07 14.15 -24.67
C PHE A 388 -32.74 14.01 -26.05
N MET A 389 -33.98 13.51 -26.10
CA MET A 389 -34.70 13.35 -27.36
C MET A 389 -34.98 14.68 -28.06
N LYS A 390 -35.25 15.75 -27.30
CA LYS A 390 -35.45 17.10 -27.83
C LYS A 390 -34.21 17.61 -28.56
N VAL A 391 -33.03 17.46 -27.96
CA VAL A 391 -31.76 17.90 -28.57
C VAL A 391 -31.34 16.98 -29.71
N TYR A 392 -31.50 15.67 -29.55
CA TYR A 392 -31.16 14.71 -30.59
C TYR A 392 -31.96 14.93 -31.89
N ARG A 393 -33.26 15.27 -31.78
CA ARG A 393 -34.11 15.64 -32.93
C ARG A 393 -33.64 16.91 -33.63
N GLN A 394 -32.93 17.82 -32.95
CA GLN A 394 -32.34 19.01 -33.56
C GLN A 394 -31.05 18.68 -34.32
N LEU A 395 -30.31 17.66 -33.88
CA LEU A 395 -29.03 17.23 -34.47
C LEU A 395 -29.18 16.25 -35.63
N SER A 396 -30.25 15.45 -35.66
CA SER A 396 -30.47 14.40 -36.66
C SER A 396 -31.40 14.85 -37.79
N SER A 397 -30.99 14.60 -39.05
CA SER A 397 -31.78 14.90 -40.26
C SER A 397 -32.54 13.68 -40.84
N SER A 398 -32.42 12.49 -40.24
CA SER A 398 -33.06 11.26 -40.73
C SER A 398 -33.57 10.36 -39.57
N GLU A 399 -34.81 9.87 -39.70
CA GLU A 399 -35.55 9.03 -38.73
C GLU A 399 -35.06 7.55 -38.65
N LEU A 400 -33.82 7.19 -39.00
CA LEU A 400 -33.45 5.76 -39.15
C LEU A 400 -32.25 5.27 -38.31
N GLU A 401 -31.58 6.13 -37.52
CA GLU A 401 -30.46 5.74 -36.64
C GLU A 401 -30.74 6.05 -35.15
N TYR A 402 -31.83 5.52 -34.59
CA TYR A 402 -32.33 5.98 -33.29
C TYR A 402 -31.54 5.53 -32.03
N SER A 403 -30.67 4.51 -32.05
CA SER A 403 -30.30 3.83 -30.78
C SER A 403 -28.83 3.85 -30.32
N ASN A 404 -27.85 4.34 -31.12
CA ASN A 404 -26.43 4.00 -30.86
C ASN A 404 -25.43 5.18 -30.70
N LYS A 405 -25.86 6.44 -30.52
CA LYS A 405 -24.92 7.60 -30.51
C LYS A 405 -24.46 8.09 -29.12
N TYR A 406 -25.07 7.63 -28.03
CA TYR A 406 -24.69 8.00 -26.66
C TYR A 406 -25.12 6.91 -25.67
N GLU A 407 -24.47 6.86 -24.50
CA GLU A 407 -24.71 5.84 -23.47
C GLU A 407 -25.09 6.52 -22.15
N LEU A 408 -26.29 6.21 -21.64
CA LEU A 408 -26.78 6.74 -20.36
C LEU A 408 -26.79 5.65 -19.30
N HIS A 409 -26.43 6.01 -18.07
CA HIS A 409 -26.43 5.11 -16.93
C HIS A 409 -27.45 5.62 -15.90
N PHE A 410 -28.36 4.77 -15.48
CA PHE A 410 -29.33 5.07 -14.42
C PHE A 410 -28.96 4.30 -13.16
N VAL A 411 -28.54 5.05 -12.15
CA VAL A 411 -28.03 4.52 -10.88
C VAL A 411 -29.11 4.68 -9.81
N PHE A 412 -29.56 3.56 -9.25
CA PHE A 412 -30.49 3.54 -8.12
C PHE A 412 -29.72 3.45 -6.80
N ASP A 413 -30.31 3.91 -5.69
CA ASP A 413 -29.71 3.80 -4.37
C ASP A 413 -30.59 2.97 -3.41
N LEU A 414 -30.06 1.85 -2.93
CA LEU A 414 -30.80 0.94 -2.08
C LEU A 414 -30.97 1.46 -0.64
N SER A 415 -30.18 2.46 -0.22
CA SER A 415 -30.39 3.13 1.07
C SER A 415 -31.60 4.07 1.05
N ILE A 416 -32.03 4.49 -0.15
CA ILE A 416 -33.13 5.42 -0.37
C ILE A 416 -34.38 4.69 -0.86
N LEU A 417 -34.22 3.70 -1.75
CA LEU A 417 -35.32 3.00 -2.42
C LEU A 417 -35.38 1.52 -2.05
N GLU A 418 -36.60 1.03 -1.77
CA GLU A 418 -36.84 -0.40 -1.67
C GLU A 418 -36.61 -1.10 -3.01
N ILE A 419 -36.03 -2.31 -2.98
CA ILE A 419 -35.75 -3.12 -4.18
C ILE A 419 -37.00 -3.36 -5.05
N ARG A 420 -38.19 -3.45 -4.43
CA ARG A 420 -39.47 -3.61 -5.13
C ARG A 420 -39.83 -2.37 -5.93
N THR A 421 -39.54 -1.17 -5.41
CA THR A 421 -39.73 0.09 -6.11
C THR A 421 -38.78 0.18 -7.29
N ILE A 422 -37.51 -0.16 -7.09
CA ILE A 422 -36.50 -0.21 -8.16
C ILE A 422 -36.94 -1.16 -9.28
N TYR A 423 -37.42 -2.37 -8.95
CA TYR A 423 -37.95 -3.31 -9.95
C TYR A 423 -39.09 -2.70 -10.78
N ARG A 424 -40.06 -2.03 -10.15
CA ARG A 424 -41.17 -1.37 -10.86
C ARG A 424 -40.67 -0.27 -11.79
N MET A 425 -39.63 0.46 -11.40
CA MET A 425 -39.02 1.48 -12.24
C MET A 425 -38.32 0.86 -13.44
N ILE A 426 -37.52 -0.19 -13.23
CA ILE A 426 -36.86 -0.94 -14.30
C ILE A 426 -37.87 -1.48 -15.33
N LEU A 427 -39.03 -1.98 -14.88
CA LEU A 427 -40.08 -2.41 -15.81
C LEU A 427 -40.60 -1.26 -16.70
N LYS A 428 -40.66 -0.03 -16.19
CA LYS A 428 -41.05 1.14 -16.98
C LYS A 428 -39.96 1.59 -17.95
N LEU A 429 -38.68 1.32 -17.65
CA LEU A 429 -37.55 1.62 -18.53
C LEU A 429 -37.58 0.82 -19.85
N HIS A 430 -38.25 -0.33 -19.89
CA HIS A 430 -38.33 -1.15 -21.12
C HIS A 430 -39.00 -0.44 -22.30
N ASN A 431 -39.78 0.62 -22.04
CA ASN A 431 -40.48 1.39 -23.06
C ASN A 431 -39.70 2.64 -23.52
N ILE A 432 -38.50 2.87 -22.98
CA ILE A 432 -37.68 4.06 -23.25
C ILE A 432 -36.79 3.80 -24.47
N MET A 433 -36.63 4.80 -25.34
CA MET A 433 -35.85 4.67 -26.59
C MET A 433 -34.33 4.88 -26.42
N LEU A 434 -33.87 5.14 -25.20
CA LEU A 434 -32.48 5.41 -24.86
C LEU A 434 -31.68 4.11 -24.67
N ASN A 435 -30.40 4.13 -25.06
CA ASN A 435 -29.45 3.09 -24.66
C ASN A 435 -29.05 3.30 -23.19
N VAL A 436 -29.65 2.51 -22.29
CA VAL A 436 -29.51 2.66 -20.84
C VAL A 436 -28.78 1.47 -20.21
N LYS A 437 -27.79 1.80 -19.37
CA LYS A 437 -27.14 0.91 -18.43
C LYS A 437 -27.69 1.11 -17.02
N LEU A 438 -27.82 0.04 -16.26
CA LEU A 438 -28.41 0.07 -14.91
C LEU A 438 -27.33 -0.10 -13.85
N GLY A 439 -27.24 0.84 -12.92
CA GLY A 439 -26.38 0.78 -11.75
C GLY A 439 -27.18 0.67 -10.45
N LEU A 440 -26.60 0.06 -9.41
CA LEU A 440 -27.19 0.03 -8.07
C LEU A 440 -26.12 0.35 -7.01
N ASN A 441 -26.33 1.41 -6.22
CA ASN A 441 -25.57 1.65 -5.01
C ASN A 441 -25.99 0.66 -3.93
N ILE A 442 -25.05 -0.20 -3.54
CA ILE A 442 -25.23 -1.28 -2.56
C ILE A 442 -24.50 -1.02 -1.24
N THR A 443 -24.01 0.20 -1.00
CA THR A 443 -23.17 0.50 0.17
C THR A 443 -23.82 0.08 1.49
N CYS A 444 -25.14 0.25 1.63
CA CYS A 444 -25.88 -0.18 2.82
C CYS A 444 -25.84 -1.70 3.10
N LEU A 445 -25.62 -2.55 2.09
CA LEU A 445 -25.43 -3.99 2.29
C LEU A 445 -24.13 -4.28 3.04
N LEU A 446 -23.09 -3.51 2.75
CA LEU A 446 -21.78 -3.69 3.35
C LEU A 446 -21.78 -3.24 4.81
N GLU A 447 -22.52 -2.17 5.12
CA GLU A 447 -22.68 -1.69 6.49
C GLU A 447 -23.47 -2.65 7.38
N LYS A 448 -24.46 -3.35 6.80
CA LYS A 448 -25.35 -4.25 7.55
C LYS A 448 -25.59 -5.58 6.80
N PRO A 449 -24.55 -6.42 6.63
CA PRO A 449 -24.64 -7.63 5.80
C PRO A 449 -25.75 -8.58 6.27
N SER A 450 -25.92 -8.70 7.59
CA SER A 450 -26.92 -9.55 8.23
C SER A 450 -28.36 -9.18 7.88
N GLU A 451 -28.64 -7.87 7.74
CA GLU A 451 -29.99 -7.36 7.48
C GLU A 451 -30.38 -7.55 6.01
N TYR A 452 -29.42 -7.39 5.10
CA TYR A 452 -29.69 -7.32 3.67
C TYR A 452 -29.33 -8.59 2.88
N LYS A 453 -28.79 -9.63 3.52
CA LYS A 453 -28.44 -10.90 2.87
C LYS A 453 -29.59 -11.51 2.06
N SER A 454 -30.83 -11.34 2.50
CA SER A 454 -32.02 -11.82 1.79
C SER A 454 -32.29 -11.12 0.45
N LEU A 455 -31.80 -9.88 0.28
CA LEU A 455 -31.99 -9.07 -0.93
C LEU A 455 -31.02 -9.42 -2.05
N VAL A 456 -29.86 -10.01 -1.74
CA VAL A 456 -28.82 -10.36 -2.74
C VAL A 456 -29.41 -11.16 -3.91
N SER A 457 -30.23 -12.16 -3.61
CA SER A 457 -30.86 -12.99 -4.66
C SER A 457 -31.80 -12.19 -5.58
N GLN A 458 -32.42 -11.13 -5.07
CA GLN A 458 -33.27 -10.24 -5.85
C GLN A 458 -32.42 -9.31 -6.71
N ILE A 459 -31.32 -8.77 -6.16
CA ILE A 459 -30.37 -7.92 -6.89
C ILE A 459 -29.80 -8.68 -8.10
N LYS A 460 -29.31 -9.91 -7.90
CA LYS A 460 -28.78 -10.76 -8.99
C LYS A 460 -29.82 -11.02 -10.10
N ARG A 461 -31.09 -11.17 -9.74
CA ARG A 461 -32.19 -11.39 -10.72
C ARG A 461 -32.50 -10.16 -11.56
N LEU A 462 -32.27 -8.95 -11.01
CA LEU A 462 -32.49 -7.69 -11.72
C LEU A 462 -31.40 -7.38 -12.74
N LYS A 463 -30.25 -8.07 -12.68
CA LYS A 463 -29.15 -7.99 -13.66
C LYS A 463 -28.68 -6.55 -13.92
N PHE A 464 -28.27 -5.85 -12.86
CA PHE A 464 -27.62 -4.55 -13.00
C PHE A 464 -26.31 -4.69 -13.80
N ASP A 465 -25.98 -3.70 -14.62
CA ASP A 465 -24.71 -3.64 -15.35
C ASP A 465 -23.53 -3.34 -14.41
N SER A 466 -23.77 -2.67 -13.29
CA SER A 466 -22.78 -2.42 -12.23
C SER A 466 -23.41 -2.26 -10.85
N LEU A 467 -22.66 -2.67 -9.83
CA LEU A 467 -22.94 -2.42 -8.42
C LEU A 467 -21.91 -1.42 -7.88
N ILE A 468 -22.38 -0.40 -7.19
CA ILE A 468 -21.59 0.74 -6.73
C ILE A 468 -21.40 0.65 -5.22
N ILE A 469 -20.16 0.85 -4.79
CA ILE A 469 -19.75 0.97 -3.40
C ILE A 469 -19.22 2.39 -3.21
N ASP A 470 -19.90 3.17 -2.39
CA ASP A 470 -19.51 4.53 -2.03
C ASP A 470 -18.74 4.54 -0.71
N ASN A 471 -17.43 4.72 -0.80
CA ASN A 471 -16.56 4.76 0.37
C ASN A 471 -16.86 5.93 1.32
N ALA A 472 -17.38 7.05 0.83
CA ALA A 472 -17.72 8.19 1.68
C ALA A 472 -18.88 7.87 2.64
N SER A 473 -19.69 6.88 2.29
CA SER A 473 -20.85 6.41 3.05
C SER A 473 -20.55 5.18 3.90
N LEU A 474 -19.32 4.65 3.87
CA LEU A 474 -18.91 3.50 4.68
C LEU A 474 -18.43 3.93 6.07
N SER A 475 -19.03 3.37 7.12
CA SER A 475 -18.50 3.47 8.48
C SER A 475 -17.16 2.72 8.65
N SER A 476 -16.19 3.31 9.34
CA SER A 476 -14.91 2.64 9.65
C SER A 476 -15.15 1.28 10.35
N PRO A 477 -14.44 0.18 10.02
CA PRO A 477 -13.10 0.14 9.42
C PRO A 477 -12.97 -0.76 8.15
N TYR A 478 -13.85 -0.63 7.15
CA TYR A 478 -13.79 -1.50 5.93
C TYR A 478 -12.47 -1.40 5.13
N LEU A 479 -11.81 -0.24 5.17
CA LEU A 479 -10.47 -0.03 4.60
C LEU A 479 -9.33 -0.25 5.59
N MET A 480 -9.62 -0.46 6.89
CA MET A 480 -8.58 -0.85 7.84
C MET A 480 -8.51 -2.38 7.88
N GLY A 481 -7.73 -2.94 6.96
CA GLY A 481 -7.36 -4.34 7.06
C GLY A 481 -6.53 -4.61 8.32
N GLU A 482 -6.52 -5.86 8.77
CA GLU A 482 -5.52 -6.36 9.72
C GLU A 482 -4.13 -6.37 9.05
N SER A 483 -3.43 -5.25 8.94
CA SER A 483 -2.10 -5.26 8.32
C SER A 483 -1.02 -5.65 9.33
N ASP A 484 -0.08 -6.50 8.90
CA ASP A 484 1.26 -6.58 9.53
C ASP A 484 2.17 -5.44 9.04
N GLU A 485 1.55 -4.55 8.26
CA GLU A 485 1.97 -3.48 7.37
C GLU A 485 2.25 -2.10 7.98
N LEU A 486 2.87 -1.16 7.25
CA LEU A 486 2.89 0.26 7.60
C LEU A 486 1.67 1.01 7.00
N LEU A 487 1.22 2.13 7.59
CA LEU A 487 -0.08 2.79 7.30
C LEU A 487 -0.34 3.15 5.83
N LEU A 488 0.66 3.34 4.99
CA LEU A 488 0.43 3.58 3.56
C LEU A 488 -0.29 2.42 2.87
N LYS A 489 -0.15 1.19 3.40
CA LYS A 489 -0.96 0.07 2.93
C LYS A 489 -2.44 0.22 3.29
N ASN A 490 -2.81 1.03 4.29
CA ASN A 490 -4.21 1.27 4.67
C ASN A 490 -4.99 2.04 3.59
N ILE A 491 -4.34 2.74 2.66
CA ILE A 491 -5.01 3.34 1.50
C ILE A 491 -5.54 2.24 0.54
N LEU A 492 -4.94 1.04 0.56
CA LEU A 492 -5.12 -0.01 -0.47
C LEU A 492 -5.64 -1.34 0.09
N HIS A 493 -6.18 -1.33 1.31
CA HIS A 493 -6.62 -2.55 1.96
C HIS A 493 -8.11 -2.84 1.71
N PHE A 494 -8.37 -3.57 0.64
CA PHE A 494 -9.72 -4.04 0.31
C PHE A 494 -10.07 -5.39 0.95
N LYS A 495 -9.23 -5.96 1.83
CA LYS A 495 -9.42 -7.32 2.37
C LYS A 495 -10.75 -7.48 3.12
N ASN A 496 -11.03 -6.61 4.09
CA ASN A 496 -12.27 -6.70 4.88
C ASN A 496 -13.49 -6.47 3.99
N LEU A 497 -13.41 -5.46 3.12
CA LEU A 497 -14.44 -5.19 2.12
C LEU A 497 -14.71 -6.40 1.21
N LYS A 498 -13.65 -7.05 0.70
CA LYS A 498 -13.73 -8.28 -0.11
C LYS A 498 -14.31 -9.45 0.67
N GLN A 499 -13.97 -9.59 1.95
CA GLN A 499 -14.57 -10.62 2.78
C GLN A 499 -16.09 -10.44 2.86
N VAL A 500 -16.57 -9.23 3.11
CA VAL A 500 -18.01 -8.95 3.15
C VAL A 500 -18.67 -9.18 1.78
N ILE A 501 -18.03 -8.75 0.70
CA ILE A 501 -18.50 -8.99 -0.69
C ILE A 501 -18.64 -10.49 -0.95
N ASN A 502 -17.66 -11.30 -0.56
CA ASN A 502 -17.69 -12.76 -0.71
C ASN A 502 -18.77 -13.40 0.18
N GLU A 503 -18.96 -12.93 1.41
CA GLU A 503 -20.01 -13.42 2.32
C GLU A 503 -21.43 -13.12 1.80
N LEU A 504 -21.55 -12.04 1.01
CA LEU A 504 -22.76 -11.65 0.29
C LEU A 504 -22.86 -12.30 -1.10
N ASP A 505 -21.88 -13.09 -1.54
CA ASP A 505 -21.86 -13.74 -2.86
C ASP A 505 -22.00 -12.71 -4.00
N LEU A 506 -21.23 -11.61 -3.94
CA LEU A 506 -21.25 -10.52 -4.93
C LEU A 506 -19.95 -10.39 -5.74
N GLU A 507 -18.99 -11.30 -5.56
CA GLU A 507 -17.66 -11.22 -6.16
C GLU A 507 -17.61 -11.38 -7.68
N GLN A 508 -18.67 -11.97 -8.28
CA GLN A 508 -18.81 -12.13 -9.73
C GLN A 508 -19.51 -10.94 -10.40
N GLU A 509 -20.12 -10.05 -9.61
CA GLU A 509 -20.80 -8.86 -10.13
C GLU A 509 -19.76 -7.78 -10.49
N LYS A 510 -20.12 -6.89 -11.42
CA LYS A 510 -19.27 -5.75 -11.78
C LYS A 510 -19.29 -4.71 -10.68
N LEU A 511 -18.19 -4.53 -9.98
CA LEU A 511 -18.12 -3.66 -8.80
C LEU A 511 -17.38 -2.35 -9.11
N ILE A 512 -17.98 -1.21 -8.79
CA ILE A 512 -17.38 0.12 -8.95
C ILE A 512 -17.18 0.74 -7.56
N PHE A 513 -15.95 1.16 -7.26
CA PHE A 513 -15.58 1.75 -5.96
C PHE A 513 -15.42 3.26 -6.05
N LEU A 514 -16.35 4.03 -5.49
CA LEU A 514 -16.35 5.50 -5.53
C LEU A 514 -15.67 6.10 -4.31
N ASN A 515 -15.27 7.38 -4.43
CA ASN A 515 -14.73 8.19 -3.33
C ASN A 515 -13.47 7.59 -2.70
N VAL A 516 -12.46 7.29 -3.52
CA VAL A 516 -11.12 6.89 -3.05
C VAL A 516 -10.54 8.03 -2.21
N GLU A 517 -10.19 7.78 -0.94
CA GLU A 517 -9.71 8.83 -0.03
C GLU A 517 -8.37 9.42 -0.47
N ASN A 518 -8.28 10.74 -0.55
CA ASN A 518 -7.04 11.47 -0.80
C ASN A 518 -6.23 11.61 0.50
N HIS A 519 -5.57 10.53 0.90
CA HIS A 519 -4.79 10.48 2.14
C HIS A 519 -3.71 11.57 2.20
N LYS A 520 -3.60 12.26 3.34
CA LYS A 520 -2.49 13.20 3.62
C LYS A 520 -1.35 12.44 4.25
N LEU A 521 -0.15 12.55 3.70
CA LEU A 521 1.02 11.89 4.26
C LEU A 521 1.39 12.51 5.62
N LEU A 522 1.69 11.67 6.62
CA LEU A 522 1.97 12.11 8.00
C LEU A 522 3.22 13.00 8.09
N ASN A 523 4.17 12.81 7.18
CA ASN A 523 5.45 13.51 7.16
C ASN A 523 5.47 14.83 6.39
N ASN A 524 4.52 15.05 5.49
CA ASN A 524 4.52 16.24 4.65
C ASN A 524 3.09 16.75 4.46
N LYS A 525 2.80 17.90 5.09
CA LYS A 525 1.48 18.54 5.05
C LYS A 525 1.08 19.00 3.64
N GLU A 526 2.04 19.15 2.73
CA GLU A 526 1.81 19.51 1.34
C GLU A 526 1.67 18.28 0.43
N ARG A 527 2.02 17.07 0.91
CA ARG A 527 1.84 15.85 0.13
C ARG A 527 0.53 15.16 0.49
N ASP A 528 -0.23 14.91 -0.54
CA ASP A 528 -1.42 14.07 -0.51
C ASP A 528 -1.34 13.06 -1.65
N LEU A 529 -2.21 12.06 -1.58
CA LEU A 529 -2.25 10.98 -2.55
C LEU A 529 -2.39 11.50 -3.99
N SER A 530 -3.23 12.51 -4.24
CA SER A 530 -3.43 13.12 -5.56
C SER A 530 -2.17 13.77 -6.16
N ASN A 531 -1.11 13.99 -5.35
CA ASN A 531 0.13 14.63 -5.76
C ASN A 531 1.40 13.78 -5.53
N SER A 532 1.26 12.45 -5.38
CA SER A 532 2.40 11.51 -5.34
C SER A 532 2.26 10.45 -6.42
N ALA A 533 3.03 10.57 -7.52
CA ALA A 533 2.93 9.68 -8.67
C ALA A 533 3.08 8.18 -8.33
N PRO A 534 4.07 7.75 -7.50
CA PRO A 534 4.18 6.35 -7.07
C PRO A 534 2.94 5.84 -6.33
N LEU A 535 2.41 6.65 -5.39
CA LEU A 535 1.25 6.27 -4.60
C LEU A 535 -0.03 6.22 -5.44
N ILE A 536 -0.19 7.17 -6.38
CA ILE A 536 -1.32 7.17 -7.33
C ILE A 536 -1.27 5.89 -8.15
N TYR A 537 -0.14 5.58 -8.79
CA TYR A 537 -0.03 4.40 -9.64
C TYR A 537 -0.32 3.12 -8.86
N LYS A 538 0.23 3.00 -7.65
CA LYS A 538 -0.05 1.84 -6.79
C LYS A 538 -1.53 1.77 -6.39
N THR A 539 -2.15 2.91 -6.13
CA THR A 539 -3.58 2.99 -5.78
C THR A 539 -4.47 2.53 -6.91
N LEU A 540 -4.25 3.09 -8.10
CA LEU A 540 -5.01 2.75 -9.29
C LEU A 540 -4.79 1.29 -9.69
N SER A 541 -3.57 0.76 -9.56
CA SER A 541 -3.29 -0.67 -9.77
C SER A 541 -4.01 -1.55 -8.75
N ALA A 542 -4.03 -1.19 -7.46
CA ALA A 542 -4.78 -1.95 -6.45
C ALA A 542 -6.30 -1.94 -6.71
N LEU A 543 -6.86 -0.81 -7.13
CA LEU A 543 -8.26 -0.71 -7.54
C LEU A 543 -8.56 -1.61 -8.75
N TYR A 544 -7.68 -1.61 -9.76
CA TYR A 544 -7.78 -2.50 -10.93
C TYR A 544 -7.86 -3.97 -10.53
N HIS A 545 -7.04 -4.42 -9.58
CA HIS A 545 -7.06 -5.82 -9.13
C HIS A 545 -8.32 -6.19 -8.34
N ASN A 546 -8.96 -5.22 -7.67
CA ASN A 546 -10.04 -5.50 -6.72
C ASN A 546 -11.43 -5.13 -7.23
N PHE A 547 -11.56 -4.25 -8.21
CA PHE A 547 -12.84 -3.74 -8.71
C PHE A 547 -12.84 -3.66 -10.24
N ASP A 548 -14.00 -3.41 -10.83
CA ASP A 548 -14.19 -3.23 -12.28
C ASP A 548 -14.35 -1.76 -12.66
N GLY A 549 -14.26 -0.87 -11.67
CA GLY A 549 -14.10 0.56 -11.89
C GLY A 549 -13.87 1.29 -10.58
N PHE A 550 -13.55 2.57 -10.70
CA PHE A 550 -13.31 3.44 -9.56
C PHE A 550 -13.79 4.87 -9.82
N GLY A 551 -14.07 5.61 -8.74
CA GLY A 551 -14.55 6.99 -8.79
C GLY A 551 -13.52 8.02 -8.34
N LEU A 552 -13.47 9.14 -9.06
CA LEU A 552 -12.67 10.32 -8.76
C LEU A 552 -13.53 11.57 -8.80
N ASN A 553 -13.21 12.56 -7.96
CA ASN A 553 -13.79 13.89 -8.09
C ASN A 553 -13.03 14.69 -9.17
N ILE A 554 -13.74 15.60 -9.85
CA ILE A 554 -13.05 16.53 -10.75
C ILE A 554 -12.25 17.53 -9.92
N PHE A 555 -12.90 18.18 -8.96
CA PHE A 555 -12.30 19.17 -8.08
C PHE A 555 -12.31 18.69 -6.64
N ASP A 556 -11.37 19.18 -5.85
CA ASP A 556 -11.37 18.99 -4.40
C ASP A 556 -12.65 19.56 -3.75
N ASN A 557 -13.37 18.70 -3.03
CA ASN A 557 -14.59 19.04 -2.29
C ASN A 557 -14.47 18.62 -0.81
N HIS A 558 -13.53 19.25 -0.10
CA HIS A 558 -13.29 19.02 1.34
C HIS A 558 -14.53 19.21 2.25
N GLN A 559 -15.62 19.84 1.79
CA GLN A 559 -16.83 20.05 2.61
C GLN A 559 -17.67 18.77 2.78
N SER A 560 -17.43 17.73 1.97
CA SER A 560 -18.16 16.46 2.03
C SER A 560 -17.24 15.30 2.43
N PHE A 561 -16.35 14.91 1.53
CA PHE A 561 -15.39 13.83 1.71
C PHE A 561 -14.12 14.14 0.92
N ASN A 562 -12.95 13.94 1.53
CA ASN A 562 -11.66 14.23 0.91
C ASN A 562 -11.28 13.10 -0.06
N ALA A 563 -11.96 13.02 -1.21
CA ALA A 563 -11.62 12.06 -2.27
C ALA A 563 -10.46 12.54 -3.16
N MET A 564 -9.80 11.59 -3.82
CA MET A 564 -8.86 11.84 -4.91
C MET A 564 -9.52 12.70 -5.98
N HIS A 565 -8.77 13.65 -6.52
CA HIS A 565 -9.30 14.66 -7.42
C HIS A 565 -8.31 15.06 -8.52
N LEU A 566 -8.84 15.46 -9.68
CA LEU A 566 -8.06 15.84 -10.86
C LEU A 566 -7.52 17.27 -10.77
N PHE A 567 -8.26 18.14 -10.08
CA PHE A 567 -7.91 19.54 -9.83
C PHE A 567 -8.11 19.88 -8.36
N ASP A 568 -7.25 20.72 -7.80
CA ASP A 568 -7.50 21.28 -6.47
C ASP A 568 -8.68 22.27 -6.49
N LYS A 569 -9.12 22.71 -5.31
CA LYS A 569 -10.27 23.62 -5.16
C LYS A 569 -10.11 24.96 -5.89
N ASN A 570 -8.88 25.33 -6.25
CA ASN A 570 -8.55 26.58 -6.93
C ASN A 570 -8.38 26.37 -8.45
N GLY A 571 -8.59 25.15 -8.95
CA GLY A 571 -8.56 24.81 -10.37
C GLY A 571 -7.19 24.39 -10.91
N PHE A 572 -6.20 24.14 -10.05
CA PHE A 572 -4.91 23.65 -10.50
C PHE A 572 -4.91 22.13 -10.67
N LYS A 573 -4.40 21.65 -11.80
CA LYS A 573 -4.29 20.21 -12.08
C LYS A 573 -3.35 19.54 -11.09
N THR A 574 -3.78 18.41 -10.54
CA THR A 574 -2.97 17.56 -9.65
C THR A 574 -2.09 16.61 -10.46
N THR A 575 -1.13 15.95 -9.80
CA THR A 575 -0.35 14.86 -10.45
C THR A 575 -1.26 13.75 -10.96
N LEU A 576 -2.34 13.41 -10.23
CA LEU A 576 -3.36 12.47 -10.70
C LEU A 576 -4.00 12.94 -12.02
N GLY A 577 -4.44 14.20 -12.08
CA GLY A 577 -5.01 14.79 -13.29
C GLY A 577 -4.04 14.78 -14.48
N LEU A 578 -2.73 14.81 -14.22
CA LEU A 578 -1.69 14.74 -15.25
C LEU A 578 -1.47 13.31 -15.80
N ILE A 579 -1.65 12.28 -14.99
CA ILE A 579 -1.29 10.89 -15.35
C ILE A 579 -2.49 9.97 -15.62
N LEU A 580 -3.72 10.43 -15.35
CA LEU A 580 -4.93 9.61 -15.48
C LEU A 580 -5.11 9.00 -16.87
N GLU A 581 -4.94 9.80 -17.94
CA GLU A 581 -5.08 9.33 -19.33
C GLU A 581 -4.13 8.16 -19.62
N LYS A 582 -2.88 8.24 -19.14
CA LYS A 582 -1.89 7.18 -19.29
C LYS A 582 -2.31 5.90 -18.56
N PHE A 583 -2.83 6.04 -17.34
CA PHE A 583 -3.31 4.88 -16.60
C PHE A 583 -4.48 4.18 -17.30
N ILE A 584 -5.44 4.96 -17.84
CA ILE A 584 -6.57 4.44 -18.64
C ILE A 584 -6.06 3.69 -19.88
N GLU A 585 -5.06 4.23 -20.59
CA GLU A 585 -4.42 3.53 -21.69
C GLU A 585 -3.82 2.20 -21.19
N PHE A 586 -3.07 2.20 -20.08
CA PHE A 586 -2.37 1.02 -19.58
C PHE A 586 -3.28 -0.13 -19.17
N VAL A 587 -4.43 0.14 -18.53
CA VAL A 587 -5.37 -0.91 -18.11
C VAL A 587 -6.06 -1.61 -19.29
N SER A 588 -6.11 -0.96 -20.46
CA SER A 588 -6.65 -1.50 -21.70
C SER A 588 -5.69 -2.44 -22.44
N LYS A 589 -4.45 -2.58 -21.98
CA LYS A 589 -3.38 -3.31 -22.67
C LYS A 589 -2.92 -4.52 -21.87
N PRO A 590 -2.39 -5.57 -22.54
CA PRO A 590 -1.71 -6.65 -21.84
C PRO A 590 -0.56 -6.11 -20.99
N LYS A 591 -0.48 -6.55 -19.74
CA LYS A 591 0.55 -6.07 -18.80
C LYS A 591 1.02 -7.17 -17.85
N TYR A 592 2.25 -7.04 -17.40
CA TYR A 592 2.84 -7.77 -16.29
C TYR A 592 3.10 -6.77 -15.16
N GLU A 593 2.66 -7.09 -13.95
CA GLU A 593 2.86 -6.23 -12.77
C GLU A 593 3.66 -7.01 -11.72
N ASN A 594 4.73 -6.36 -11.23
CA ASN A 594 5.55 -6.83 -10.11
C ASN A 594 5.32 -5.90 -8.90
N SER A 595 5.98 -6.19 -7.77
CA SER A 595 5.95 -5.36 -6.57
C SER A 595 6.44 -3.92 -6.80
N TYR A 596 7.36 -3.71 -7.75
CA TYR A 596 8.10 -2.44 -7.90
C TYR A 596 8.10 -1.86 -9.32
N TYR A 597 7.58 -2.60 -10.31
CA TYR A 597 7.48 -2.14 -11.70
C TYR A 597 6.36 -2.86 -12.43
N SER A 598 5.97 -2.31 -13.57
CA SER A 598 5.05 -2.93 -14.51
C SER A 598 5.59 -2.85 -15.92
N ILE A 599 5.34 -3.88 -16.73
CA ILE A 599 5.65 -3.92 -18.16
C ILE A 599 4.33 -4.00 -18.90
N ILE A 600 4.08 -3.08 -19.82
CA ILE A 600 2.85 -3.00 -20.60
C ILE A 600 3.21 -3.15 -22.07
N ASP A 601 2.51 -4.06 -22.73
CA ASP A 601 2.72 -4.36 -24.13
C ASP A 601 1.84 -3.45 -24.99
N ILE A 602 2.47 -2.47 -25.66
CA ILE A 602 1.80 -1.52 -26.55
C ILE A 602 2.27 -1.79 -27.98
N GLU A 603 1.39 -1.62 -28.97
CA GLU A 603 1.61 -2.01 -30.37
C GLU A 603 2.99 -1.60 -30.90
N ASN A 604 3.39 -0.35 -30.68
CA ASN A 604 4.61 0.22 -31.24
C ASN A 604 5.80 0.33 -30.25
N TYR A 605 5.61 0.00 -28.97
CA TYR A 605 6.65 0.13 -27.96
C TYR A 605 6.36 -0.74 -26.72
N TYR A 606 7.42 -1.19 -26.05
CA TYR A 606 7.30 -1.70 -24.69
C TYR A 606 7.26 -0.52 -23.72
N CYS A 607 6.31 -0.51 -22.78
CA CYS A 607 6.19 0.54 -21.78
C CYS A 607 6.49 -0.03 -20.39
N LEU A 608 7.53 0.49 -19.73
CA LEU A 608 7.88 0.12 -18.36
C LEU A 608 7.48 1.27 -17.43
N VAL A 609 6.69 0.96 -16.42
CA VAL A 609 6.41 1.88 -15.31
C VAL A 609 7.25 1.43 -14.13
N VAL A 610 8.24 2.24 -13.76
CA VAL A 610 9.14 2.00 -12.61
C VAL A 610 8.89 3.10 -11.60
N TYR A 611 8.65 2.75 -10.34
CA TYR A 611 8.33 3.75 -9.32
C TYR A 611 9.09 3.50 -8.02
N ASP A 612 9.26 4.57 -7.25
CA ASP A 612 9.89 4.48 -5.94
C ASP A 612 8.98 3.79 -4.91
N TRP A 613 9.23 2.51 -4.66
CA TRP A 613 8.46 1.72 -3.70
C TRP A 613 8.70 2.12 -2.25
N ARG A 614 9.81 2.81 -1.95
CA ARG A 614 10.13 3.23 -0.58
C ARG A 614 9.08 4.18 -0.02
N VAL A 615 8.50 5.04 -0.88
CA VAL A 615 7.38 5.92 -0.48
C VAL A 615 6.11 5.14 -0.18
N ILE A 616 5.94 3.93 -0.69
CA ILE A 616 4.80 3.05 -0.36
C ILE A 616 5.03 2.35 0.98
N GLU A 617 6.28 2.03 1.29
CA GLU A 617 6.64 1.32 2.51
C GLU A 617 6.98 2.29 3.67
N SER A 618 7.27 3.58 3.43
CA SER A 618 7.65 4.54 4.47
C SER A 618 7.15 5.97 4.20
N GLU A 619 6.48 6.55 5.20
CA GLU A 619 6.18 7.99 5.25
C GLU A 619 7.26 8.75 6.02
N THR A 620 8.56 8.46 5.87
CA THR A 620 9.60 9.20 6.61
C THR A 620 9.78 10.63 6.10
N VAL A 621 9.87 11.62 7.01
CA VAL A 621 10.15 13.04 6.68
C VAL A 621 11.53 13.21 6.03
N ILE A 622 12.45 12.31 6.35
CA ILE A 622 13.84 12.37 5.90
C ILE A 622 13.90 11.75 4.50
N SER A 623 14.12 12.61 3.51
CA SER A 623 14.26 12.28 2.08
C SER A 623 15.70 11.97 1.66
N ASP A 624 16.61 11.72 2.61
CA ASP A 624 18.00 11.34 2.33
C ASP A 624 18.13 9.86 1.95
N PHE A 625 17.17 9.39 1.17
CA PHE A 625 17.32 8.12 0.51
C PHE A 625 18.18 8.33 -0.73
N GLU A 626 19.32 7.63 -0.80
CA GLU A 626 20.12 7.57 -2.05
C GLU A 626 19.23 7.15 -3.23
N ASP A 627 19.62 7.39 -4.47
CA ASP A 627 18.84 6.90 -5.62
C ASP A 627 18.81 5.37 -5.64
N SER A 628 17.77 4.78 -6.22
CA SER A 628 17.74 3.33 -6.47
C SER A 628 18.13 3.05 -7.91
N GLN A 629 19.12 2.20 -8.13
CA GLN A 629 19.48 1.79 -9.49
C GLN A 629 18.57 0.67 -9.96
N VAL A 630 18.04 0.81 -11.16
CA VAL A 630 17.21 -0.20 -11.82
C VAL A 630 17.83 -0.50 -13.17
N TYR A 631 18.12 -1.78 -13.43
CA TYR A 631 18.70 -2.23 -14.68
C TYR A 631 17.62 -2.88 -15.54
N ILE A 632 17.61 -2.60 -16.84
CA ILE A 632 16.61 -3.12 -17.78
C ILE A 632 17.34 -3.75 -18.96
N ASN A 633 16.90 -4.93 -19.41
CA ASN A 633 17.46 -5.60 -20.59
C ASN A 633 16.45 -6.57 -21.24
N PHE A 634 16.81 -7.16 -22.38
CA PHE A 634 16.12 -8.33 -22.93
C PHE A 634 16.83 -9.61 -22.49
N LYS A 635 16.06 -10.66 -22.27
CA LYS A 635 16.55 -12.01 -21.98
C LYS A 635 16.94 -12.73 -23.27
N ASN A 636 16.16 -12.53 -24.33
CA ASN A 636 16.43 -13.06 -25.65
C ASN A 636 17.47 -12.19 -26.36
N ASN A 637 18.66 -12.76 -26.55
CA ASN A 637 19.77 -12.08 -27.24
C ASN A 637 19.44 -11.62 -28.67
N VAL A 638 18.41 -12.17 -29.33
CA VAL A 638 17.97 -11.71 -30.66
C VAL A 638 17.35 -10.31 -30.59
N LEU A 639 16.77 -9.92 -29.46
CA LEU A 639 16.20 -8.59 -29.22
C LEU A 639 17.26 -7.59 -28.74
N ASN A 640 18.50 -8.01 -28.52
CA ASN A 640 19.57 -7.10 -28.11
C ASN A 640 20.05 -6.29 -29.30
N ASP A 641 19.58 -5.05 -29.40
CA ASP A 641 19.94 -4.12 -30.48
C ASP A 641 19.86 -2.66 -29.96
N LYS A 642 19.99 -1.69 -30.86
CA LYS A 642 19.77 -0.27 -30.64
C LYS A 642 18.29 0.08 -30.67
N TYR A 643 17.82 0.74 -29.62
CA TYR A 643 16.43 1.17 -29.47
C TYR A 643 16.36 2.66 -29.17
N LEU A 644 15.33 3.32 -29.71
CA LEU A 644 14.92 4.64 -29.25
C LEU A 644 14.16 4.49 -27.93
N ILE A 645 14.59 5.24 -26.91
CA ILE A 645 14.03 5.23 -25.58
C ILE A 645 13.52 6.62 -25.24
N ILE A 646 12.27 6.69 -24.77
CA ILE A 646 11.66 7.90 -24.21
C ILE A 646 11.41 7.65 -22.73
N ILE A 647 11.98 8.49 -21.88
CA ILE A 647 11.80 8.41 -20.42
C ILE A 647 11.00 9.64 -20.00
N GLU A 648 9.84 9.41 -19.40
CA GLU A 648 9.05 10.45 -18.75
C GLU A 648 9.19 10.32 -17.23
N THR A 649 9.59 11.39 -16.55
CA THR A 649 9.81 11.41 -15.10
C THR A 649 8.78 12.30 -14.41
N LEU A 650 8.11 11.72 -13.42
CA LEU A 650 7.20 12.38 -12.48
C LEU A 650 7.81 12.29 -11.08
N ASP A 651 8.21 13.41 -10.50
CA ASP A 651 8.86 13.47 -9.20
C ASP A 651 8.42 14.73 -8.43
N GLU A 652 9.16 15.10 -7.37
CA GLU A 652 8.85 16.30 -6.59
C GLU A 652 9.01 17.60 -7.37
N ILE A 653 9.71 17.60 -8.51
CA ILE A 653 10.01 18.79 -9.32
C ILE A 653 9.13 18.81 -10.57
N SER A 654 8.99 17.66 -11.22
CA SER A 654 8.39 17.47 -12.53
C SER A 654 7.03 16.81 -12.39
N GLY A 655 5.96 17.50 -12.81
CA GLY A 655 4.60 17.00 -12.70
C GLY A 655 4.04 16.96 -11.26
N ASN A 656 4.61 17.77 -10.36
CA ASN A 656 4.03 18.08 -9.05
C ASN A 656 3.70 19.57 -8.91
N ILE A 657 2.42 19.89 -8.75
CA ILE A 657 1.96 21.28 -8.76
C ILE A 657 2.48 22.09 -7.56
N ASN A 658 2.78 21.41 -6.44
CA ASN A 658 3.32 22.05 -5.25
C ASN A 658 4.74 22.60 -5.47
N HIS A 659 5.49 22.06 -6.43
CA HIS A 659 6.78 22.60 -6.83
C HIS A 659 6.64 23.92 -7.58
N LEU A 660 5.66 23.99 -8.49
CA LEU A 660 5.45 25.17 -9.31
C LEU A 660 4.89 26.33 -8.49
N ILE A 661 3.89 26.05 -7.66
CA ILE A 661 3.24 27.03 -6.78
C ILE A 661 2.86 26.32 -5.48
N SER A 662 3.37 26.79 -4.34
CA SER A 662 3.06 26.20 -3.04
C SER A 662 1.56 26.24 -2.72
N LYS A 663 1.10 25.26 -1.95
CA LYS A 663 -0.31 25.15 -1.54
C LYS A 663 -0.80 26.42 -0.83
N ASP A 664 0.02 27.00 0.03
CA ASP A 664 -0.29 28.24 0.75
C ASP A 664 -0.56 29.42 -0.19
N LEU A 665 0.18 29.53 -1.30
CA LEU A 665 -0.08 30.58 -2.29
C LEU A 665 -1.35 30.30 -3.09
N ARG A 666 -1.58 29.03 -3.49
CA ARG A 666 -2.81 28.66 -4.22
C ARG A 666 -4.05 28.98 -3.39
N ASP A 667 -4.01 28.70 -2.10
CA ASP A 667 -5.11 28.94 -1.16
C ASP A 667 -5.32 30.40 -0.77
N LYS A 668 -4.31 31.27 -0.97
CA LYS A 668 -4.35 32.68 -0.57
C LYS A 668 -5.00 33.60 -1.61
N TYR A 669 -4.98 33.21 -2.89
CA TYR A 669 -5.39 34.08 -4.00
C TYR A 669 -6.52 33.46 -4.81
N GLU A 670 -7.31 34.31 -5.45
CA GLU A 670 -8.21 33.88 -6.53
C GLU A 670 -7.44 33.84 -7.85
N TRP A 671 -7.65 32.79 -8.63
CA TRP A 671 -6.89 32.53 -9.85
C TRP A 671 -7.79 32.69 -11.07
N ASN A 672 -7.34 33.47 -12.05
CA ASN A 672 -8.07 33.62 -13.30
C ASN A 672 -7.87 32.40 -14.22
N SER A 673 -8.88 32.07 -15.02
CA SER A 673 -8.88 30.90 -15.90
C SER A 673 -7.78 30.95 -16.97
N SER A 674 -7.42 32.14 -17.46
CA SER A 674 -6.34 32.30 -18.44
C SER A 674 -4.97 31.90 -17.89
N LEU A 675 -4.69 32.24 -16.63
CA LEU A 675 -3.45 31.88 -15.94
C LEU A 675 -3.44 30.39 -15.61
N LEU A 676 -4.55 29.84 -15.11
CA LEU A 676 -4.68 28.39 -14.88
C LEU A 676 -4.40 27.59 -16.16
N SER A 677 -4.99 28.00 -17.29
CA SER A 677 -4.74 27.37 -18.60
C SER A 677 -3.27 27.50 -19.05
N LYS A 678 -2.64 28.65 -18.83
CA LYS A 678 -1.20 28.81 -19.12
C LYS A 678 -0.35 27.87 -18.28
N ILE A 679 -0.63 27.78 -16.97
CA ILE A 679 0.08 26.90 -16.05
C ILE A 679 -0.08 25.45 -16.47
N ASP A 680 -1.29 25.04 -16.84
CA ASP A 680 -1.58 23.68 -17.30
C ASP A 680 -0.74 23.28 -18.53
N ASN A 681 -0.44 24.22 -19.43
CA ASN A 681 0.40 23.94 -20.60
C ASN A 681 1.87 23.63 -20.25
N TYR A 682 2.35 24.12 -19.11
CA TYR A 682 3.73 23.89 -18.62
C TYR A 682 3.80 22.79 -17.57
N PHE A 683 2.68 22.43 -16.95
CA PHE A 683 2.59 21.37 -15.97
C PHE A 683 2.67 20.00 -16.65
N LYS A 684 3.90 19.49 -16.84
CA LYS A 684 4.19 18.26 -17.58
C LYS A 684 5.29 17.44 -16.90
N PRO A 685 5.37 16.12 -17.16
CA PRO A 685 6.53 15.32 -16.80
C PRO A 685 7.80 15.85 -17.45
N ALA A 686 8.97 15.60 -16.85
CA ALA A 686 10.24 15.78 -17.54
C ALA A 686 10.39 14.68 -18.59
N ILE A 687 10.95 15.00 -19.76
CA ILE A 687 11.09 14.05 -20.88
C ILE A 687 12.55 14.01 -21.32
N GLU A 688 13.12 12.81 -21.36
CA GLU A 688 14.43 12.50 -21.95
C GLU A 688 14.20 11.55 -23.14
N ILE A 689 14.88 11.82 -24.26
CA ILE A 689 14.87 10.94 -25.43
C ILE A 689 16.31 10.57 -25.76
N LYS A 690 16.61 9.27 -25.84
CA LYS A 690 17.94 8.76 -26.15
C LYS A 690 17.90 7.48 -26.96
N GLU A 691 19.03 7.15 -27.59
CA GLU A 691 19.29 5.81 -28.13
C GLU A 691 20.05 5.00 -27.08
N HIS A 692 19.69 3.73 -26.89
CA HIS A 692 20.43 2.77 -26.05
C HIS A 692 20.68 1.48 -26.83
N ASN A 693 21.86 0.89 -26.66
CA ASN A 693 22.22 -0.38 -27.28
C ASN A 693 22.25 -1.51 -26.25
N PHE A 694 21.20 -2.33 -26.22
CA PHE A 694 21.09 -3.46 -25.29
C PHE A 694 22.10 -4.58 -25.58
N SER A 695 22.81 -4.56 -26.71
CA SER A 695 23.94 -5.46 -26.97
C SER A 695 25.18 -5.14 -26.12
N ASN A 696 25.35 -3.89 -25.68
CA ASN A 696 26.55 -3.47 -24.97
C ASN A 696 26.40 -3.67 -23.46
N ASP A 697 25.28 -3.20 -22.91
CA ASP A 697 25.00 -3.14 -21.48
C ASP A 697 23.49 -2.97 -21.21
N SER A 698 23.09 -3.26 -19.97
CA SER A 698 21.72 -3.02 -19.50
C SER A 698 21.46 -1.52 -19.36
N LEU A 699 20.25 -1.09 -19.68
CA LEU A 699 19.81 0.29 -19.44
C LEU A 699 19.70 0.52 -17.94
N ASN A 700 20.48 1.47 -17.40
CA ASN A 700 20.43 1.85 -16.00
C ASN A 700 19.56 3.10 -15.79
N ILE A 701 18.64 3.03 -14.83
CA ILE A 701 17.77 4.12 -14.40
C ILE A 701 18.00 4.37 -12.92
N ASN A 702 18.38 5.60 -12.57
CA ASN A 702 18.47 6.04 -11.18
C ASN A 702 17.10 6.58 -10.74
N VAL A 703 16.35 5.78 -9.99
CA VAL A 703 15.03 6.13 -9.45
C VAL A 703 15.19 6.97 -8.19
N THR A 704 14.87 8.25 -8.31
CA THR A 704 14.90 9.21 -7.19
C THR A 704 13.75 8.97 -6.20
N PHE A 705 13.83 9.57 -5.02
CA PHE A 705 12.80 9.43 -4.00
C PHE A 705 11.46 10.03 -4.44
N ASN A 706 10.35 9.33 -4.19
CA ASN A 706 8.99 9.70 -4.62
C ASN A 706 8.81 9.92 -6.14
N ALA A 707 9.63 9.26 -6.96
CA ALA A 707 9.54 9.39 -8.40
C ALA A 707 8.90 8.18 -9.08
N LEU A 708 8.23 8.46 -10.20
CA LEU A 708 7.69 7.49 -11.13
C LEU A 708 8.26 7.78 -12.53
N TYR A 709 8.80 6.74 -13.16
CA TYR A 709 9.38 6.76 -14.48
C TYR A 709 8.51 5.93 -15.42
N ILE A 710 8.16 6.52 -16.57
CA ILE A 710 7.47 5.84 -17.67
C ILE A 710 8.47 5.76 -18.82
N ILE A 711 8.98 4.55 -19.07
CA ILE A 711 10.05 4.28 -20.02
C ILE A 711 9.44 3.57 -21.22
N LYS A 712 9.50 4.20 -22.39
CA LYS A 712 9.00 3.65 -23.65
C LYS A 712 10.18 3.23 -24.51
N ILE A 713 10.19 1.97 -24.91
CA ILE A 713 11.23 1.35 -25.75
C ILE A 713 10.58 0.98 -27.08
N GLY A 714 10.93 1.69 -28.16
CA GLY A 714 10.28 1.54 -29.46
C GLY A 714 10.52 0.16 -30.08
N LYS A 715 9.45 -0.56 -30.44
CA LYS A 715 9.58 -1.84 -31.14
C LYS A 715 10.12 -1.61 -32.57
N LYS A 716 10.89 -2.58 -33.07
CA LYS A 716 11.45 -2.54 -34.43
C LYS A 716 10.51 -3.14 -35.45
#